data_AF-A0A8S2TMU6-F1
#
_entry.id   AF-A0A8S2TMU6-F1
#
_cell.length_a   1.000
_cell.length_b   1.000
_cell.length_c   1.000
_cell.angle_alpha   90.00
_cell.angle_beta   90.00
_cell.angle_gamma   90.00
#
_symmetry.space_group_name_H-M   'P 1'
#
loop_
_entity.id
_entity.type
_entity.pdbx_description
1 polymer ?
#
loop_
_entity_poly.entity_id
_entity_poly.type
_entity_poly.pdbx_seq_one_letter_code
_entity_poly.pdbx_strand_id
1 'polypeptide(L)'
;KALDSEQTKSYGQLLLTKNFRPRSFSICPLDTTEKAADVTKQIIIARFGLNPKITIDLVNLHLNSNGSRNAERKRCQTLEHLLQNLKTNNFMLIGDFNFGDFDLKENDLLDKYQEEVHDLWKQIYNIDENPGYTFDPSRNICAQIMSDSQINRRFDRYLLHKLNNVYYSIEHLQLVGTETIPIDESNEKQINLSDHYALQLIIDFQTRIINHRSALVILPPTNHWPMIKSFCDGDGPSFVQWPPHFNLLWPFYYLNHSLDDQLDILLPLRILFSQISSFQIQVDDFDTFMENHVSFLKPNEKSTQLMKELFERTKRLLPACVKNPQNEYNPHLTIEQYENAEQLNQARSSLVLHKPFDFPVEYVYILQRCLKDDAQPFHILYQIPLGPVLPKLNSIDLKLKEFFQTMNLYESDESYNQKQDKFTKLSSCFQQIFNEQNSHHFRHSFVPYGSFRIGINGEDLDTVFVLNEVKSNEGETELDKTLIQMQHDKSSLNNHILNLLETQIKVNFENEIVYCRKVQALFSIISILFTDLTKVDVSLQIKLNEKQSLESSKEPTLGVHEIEHLLIHARSPPIFQHLLTFIRKWAQNFGIYGQVYGYLGGYSWAILCAHICHSFLTPIESLYTIEQFSVDQLFSLVQSFFSTYSKFNWSTQTLTLVPRLSKSMNNSSTVLQRGSMRILSPTPPHNNSARATIASTRDLIVQYFQRIENLLETINTISSEDKFNALKRILELKVNFPIEKIQTIIECTLSTDNSNELDEWIGWMKSRLAYFMNDCETKCNLFVQTNNSIEYRSSKNEGVYSIGFEVDEERLKTNRSFSHCLNRFLDQCNLYSNRRESMKISHKLISIHDWKLEQMLRNPQRLKN
;
A
#
# COMPACT_ATOMS: atom_id res chain seq x y z
N LYS A 1 2.38 -58.32 -2.44
CA LYS A 1 1.82 -59.35 -1.54
C LYS A 1 0.52 -58.93 -0.84
N ALA A 2 -0.15 -57.82 -1.22
CA ALA A 2 -1.38 -57.37 -0.56
C ALA A 2 -2.53 -57.06 -1.56
N LEU A 3 -2.69 -57.92 -2.56
CA LEU A 3 -3.83 -57.86 -3.49
C LEU A 3 -4.34 -59.29 -3.76
N ASP A 4 -4.58 -60.03 -2.68
CA ASP A 4 -5.27 -61.33 -2.73
C ASP A 4 -6.11 -61.47 -1.45
N SER A 5 -7.21 -60.72 -1.40
CA SER A 5 -8.36 -61.03 -0.55
C SER A 5 -9.59 -60.30 -1.07
N GLU A 6 -10.52 -61.04 -1.65
CA GLU A 6 -11.80 -60.57 -2.23
C GLU A 6 -12.81 -59.97 -1.22
N GLN A 7 -12.39 -59.49 -0.04
CA GLN A 7 -13.34 -58.97 0.97
C GLN A 7 -12.94 -57.69 1.71
N THR A 8 -11.93 -56.95 1.27
CA THR A 8 -11.69 -55.60 1.79
C THR A 8 -11.61 -54.61 0.64
N LYS A 9 -12.61 -53.72 0.51
CA LYS A 9 -12.45 -52.47 -0.23
C LYS A 9 -11.32 -51.69 0.46
N SER A 10 -10.08 -51.91 0.04
CA SER A 10 -8.93 -51.18 0.56
C SER A 10 -8.96 -49.78 -0.05
N TYR A 11 -9.79 -48.91 0.53
CA TYR A 11 -9.69 -47.48 0.26
C TYR A 11 -8.47 -46.97 1.04
N GLY A 12 -7.44 -46.52 0.33
CA GLY A 12 -6.18 -46.09 0.92
C GLY A 12 -5.73 -44.76 0.34
N GLN A 13 -5.23 -43.88 1.20
CA GLN A 13 -4.50 -42.69 0.77
C GLN A 13 -3.06 -43.10 0.45
N LEU A 14 -2.50 -42.61 -0.65
CA LEU A 14 -1.12 -42.86 -1.06
C LEU A 14 -0.37 -41.53 -1.11
N LEU A 15 0.78 -41.44 -0.41
CA LEU A 15 1.72 -40.33 -0.55
C LEU A 15 2.97 -40.81 -1.27
N LEU A 16 3.22 -40.26 -2.47
CA LEU A 16 4.42 -40.55 -3.26
C LEU A 16 5.39 -39.39 -3.15
N THR A 17 6.64 -39.67 -2.77
CA THR A 17 7.69 -38.65 -2.62
C THR A 17 8.87 -38.96 -3.54
N LYS A 18 9.33 -37.98 -4.32
CA LYS A 18 10.54 -38.07 -5.13
C LYS A 18 11.63 -37.19 -4.49
N ASN A 19 12.78 -37.78 -4.16
CA ASN A 19 13.99 -37.09 -3.67
C ASN A 19 13.94 -36.37 -2.30
N PHE A 20 12.78 -36.23 -1.65
CA PHE A 20 12.65 -35.65 -0.31
C PHE A 20 11.95 -36.63 0.64
N ARG A 21 12.60 -36.95 1.78
CA ARG A 21 12.02 -37.80 2.82
C ARG A 21 11.46 -36.95 3.95
N PRO A 22 10.19 -37.13 4.36
CA PRO A 22 9.69 -36.46 5.55
C PRO A 22 10.42 -36.98 6.79
N ARG A 23 10.51 -36.13 7.81
CA ARG A 23 11.09 -36.46 9.12
C ARG A 23 10.28 -37.52 9.85
N SER A 24 8.97 -37.48 9.70
CA SER A 24 8.06 -38.43 10.32
C SER A 24 6.77 -38.54 9.53
N PHE A 25 6.13 -39.70 9.67
CA PHE A 25 4.77 -39.96 9.23
C PHE A 25 3.90 -40.23 10.46
N SER A 26 2.66 -39.77 10.43
CA SER A 26 1.65 -40.10 11.43
C SER A 26 0.35 -40.46 10.72
N ILE A 27 -0.32 -41.49 11.21
CA ILE A 27 -1.65 -41.88 10.77
C ILE A 27 -2.58 -41.63 11.95
N CYS A 28 -3.57 -40.78 11.72
CA CYS A 28 -4.53 -40.39 12.75
C CYS A 28 -5.94 -40.84 12.36
N PRO A 29 -6.75 -41.35 13.29
CA PRO A 29 -8.17 -41.59 13.04
C PRO A 29 -8.86 -40.25 12.75
N LEU A 30 -9.70 -40.21 11.71
CA LEU A 30 -10.42 -39.01 11.29
C LEU A 30 -11.58 -38.69 12.25
N ASP A 31 -12.24 -39.72 12.80
CA ASP A 31 -13.31 -39.62 13.79
C ASP A 31 -12.81 -40.04 15.18
N THR A 32 -12.64 -39.08 16.09
CA THR A 32 -12.22 -39.32 17.49
C THR A 32 -13.40 -39.55 18.44
N THR A 33 -14.64 -39.49 17.94
CA THR A 33 -15.88 -39.64 18.73
C THR A 33 -16.46 -41.06 18.69
N GLU A 34 -16.00 -41.91 17.76
CA GLU A 34 -16.40 -43.32 17.64
C GLU A 34 -15.38 -44.23 18.36
N LYS A 35 -15.82 -45.38 18.90
CA LYS A 35 -14.92 -46.33 19.58
C LYS A 35 -13.87 -46.81 18.57
N ALA A 36 -12.63 -47.07 19.02
CA ALA A 36 -11.49 -47.42 18.16
C ALA A 36 -11.71 -48.61 17.18
N ALA A 37 -12.74 -49.43 17.39
CA ALA A 37 -13.13 -50.53 16.51
C ALA A 37 -13.98 -50.12 15.28
N ASP A 38 -14.53 -48.90 15.27
CA ASP A 38 -15.45 -48.40 14.23
C ASP A 38 -14.85 -47.29 13.33
N VAL A 39 -13.57 -46.95 13.49
CA VAL A 39 -12.92 -45.89 12.71
C VAL A 39 -12.81 -46.29 11.24
N THR A 40 -13.62 -45.67 10.38
CA THR A 40 -13.67 -46.00 8.94
C THR A 40 -12.74 -45.16 8.06
N LYS A 41 -12.23 -44.03 8.55
CA LYS A 41 -11.34 -43.13 7.80
C LYS A 41 -10.12 -42.68 8.61
N GLN A 42 -8.99 -42.55 7.93
CA GLN A 42 -7.70 -42.15 8.50
C GLN A 42 -7.11 -40.97 7.72
N ILE A 43 -6.32 -40.15 8.40
CA ILE A 43 -5.54 -39.05 7.83
C ILE A 43 -4.07 -39.45 7.83
N ILE A 44 -3.38 -39.20 6.72
CA ILE A 44 -1.93 -39.28 6.65
C ILE A 44 -1.32 -37.88 6.85
N ILE A 45 -0.48 -37.74 7.86
CA ILE A 45 0.32 -36.53 8.12
C ILE A 45 1.78 -36.84 7.81
N ALA A 46 2.35 -36.10 6.87
CA ALA A 46 3.78 -36.16 6.56
C ALA A 46 4.46 -34.86 6.99
N ARG A 47 5.41 -34.97 7.93
CA ARG A 47 6.15 -33.83 8.47
C ARG A 47 7.46 -33.62 7.72
N PHE A 48 7.59 -32.50 7.03
CA PHE A 48 8.81 -32.12 6.33
C PHE A 48 9.62 -31.13 7.15
N GLY A 49 10.94 -31.34 7.21
CA GLY A 49 11.85 -30.40 7.87
C GLY A 49 12.40 -29.40 6.87
N LEU A 50 12.11 -28.11 7.08
CA LEU A 50 12.72 -27.03 6.31
C LEU A 50 14.10 -26.67 6.87
N ASN A 51 14.23 -26.66 8.20
CA ASN A 51 15.50 -26.59 8.92
C ASN A 51 15.39 -27.36 10.26
N PRO A 52 16.45 -27.53 11.08
CA PRO A 52 16.38 -28.33 12.30
C PRO A 52 15.22 -27.99 13.25
N LYS A 53 14.82 -26.71 13.33
CA LYS A 53 13.78 -26.21 14.25
C LYS A 53 12.41 -26.00 13.59
N ILE A 54 12.35 -25.86 12.27
CA ILE A 54 11.14 -25.49 11.54
C ILE A 54 10.71 -26.63 10.62
N THR A 55 9.45 -27.04 10.79
CA THR A 55 8.81 -28.08 9.98
C THR A 55 7.55 -27.56 9.34
N ILE A 56 7.09 -28.24 8.29
CA ILE A 56 5.77 -28.09 7.69
C ILE A 56 5.09 -29.45 7.58
N ASP A 57 3.84 -29.53 8.01
CA ASP A 57 3.06 -30.76 7.98
C ASP A 57 2.12 -30.77 6.77
N LEU A 58 2.25 -31.77 5.90
CA LEU A 58 1.28 -32.02 4.83
C LEU A 58 0.25 -33.02 5.35
N VAL A 59 -1.00 -32.57 5.42
CA VAL A 59 -2.11 -33.33 5.99
C VAL A 59 -3.04 -33.74 4.84
N ASN A 60 -2.98 -35.00 4.45
CA ASN A 60 -3.77 -35.52 3.34
C ASN A 60 -5.17 -35.94 3.82
N LEU A 61 -6.20 -35.28 3.31
CA LEU A 61 -7.59 -35.44 3.69
C LEU A 61 -8.37 -36.19 2.62
N HIS A 62 -9.34 -36.96 3.10
CA HIS A 62 -10.41 -37.51 2.28
C HIS A 62 -11.68 -37.58 3.13
N LEU A 63 -12.43 -36.49 3.16
CA LEU A 63 -13.60 -36.33 4.03
C LEU A 63 -14.81 -37.12 3.49
N ASN A 64 -15.89 -37.22 4.27
CA ASN A 64 -17.02 -38.10 3.95
C ASN A 64 -17.74 -37.68 2.66
N SER A 65 -18.01 -38.64 1.76
CA SER A 65 -18.77 -38.39 0.54
C SER A 65 -20.24 -38.10 0.85
N ASN A 66 -20.93 -37.47 -0.11
CA ASN A 66 -22.34 -37.09 0.03
C ASN A 66 -23.30 -38.27 0.22
N GLY A 67 -22.87 -39.52 -0.04
CA GLY A 67 -23.66 -40.73 0.20
C GLY A 67 -23.77 -41.13 1.68
N SER A 68 -23.04 -40.47 2.59
CA SER A 68 -23.06 -40.78 4.03
C SER A 68 -24.22 -40.07 4.76
N ARG A 69 -24.83 -40.73 5.76
CA ARG A 69 -25.86 -40.08 6.60
C ARG A 69 -25.26 -38.89 7.36
N ASN A 70 -25.88 -37.71 7.24
CA ASN A 70 -25.39 -36.44 7.80
C ASN A 70 -23.95 -36.08 7.35
N ALA A 71 -23.60 -36.37 6.09
CA ALA A 71 -22.25 -36.17 5.55
C ALA A 71 -21.70 -34.75 5.80
N GLU A 72 -22.47 -33.71 5.46
CA GLU A 72 -22.14 -32.29 5.69
C GLU A 72 -21.73 -32.03 7.15
N ARG A 73 -22.58 -32.40 8.12
CA ARG A 73 -22.28 -32.20 9.54
C ARG A 73 -21.02 -32.95 9.97
N LYS A 74 -20.84 -34.19 9.52
CA LYS A 74 -19.63 -34.98 9.83
C LYS A 74 -18.38 -34.29 9.27
N ARG A 75 -18.42 -33.85 8.01
CA ARG A 75 -17.32 -33.12 7.36
C ARG A 75 -16.94 -31.84 8.12
N CYS A 76 -17.90 -31.00 8.46
CA CYS A 76 -17.64 -29.77 9.21
C CYS A 76 -17.04 -30.06 10.59
N GLN A 77 -17.62 -31.00 11.35
CA GLN A 77 -17.11 -31.36 12.68
C GLN A 77 -15.69 -31.92 12.63
N THR A 78 -15.41 -32.78 11.65
CA THR A 78 -14.08 -33.36 11.44
C THR A 78 -13.05 -32.29 11.09
N LEU A 79 -13.34 -31.42 10.12
CA LEU A 79 -12.41 -30.37 9.70
C LEU A 79 -12.16 -29.37 10.83
N GLU A 80 -13.22 -28.95 11.53
CA GLU A 80 -13.11 -28.04 12.67
C GLU A 80 -12.28 -28.65 13.81
N HIS A 81 -12.51 -29.92 14.13
CA HIS A 81 -11.73 -30.64 15.13
C HIS A 81 -10.24 -30.70 14.74
N LEU A 82 -9.94 -30.98 13.46
CA LEU A 82 -8.57 -31.00 12.97
C LEU A 82 -7.89 -29.63 13.13
N LEU A 83 -8.55 -28.55 12.70
CA LEU A 83 -8.04 -27.19 12.81
C LEU A 83 -7.76 -26.78 14.26
N GLN A 84 -8.61 -27.20 15.21
CA GLN A 84 -8.44 -26.88 16.62
C GLN A 84 -7.36 -27.70 17.34
N ASN A 85 -7.04 -28.90 16.85
CA ASN A 85 -6.18 -29.85 17.57
C ASN A 85 -4.79 -30.05 16.96
N LEU A 86 -4.51 -29.49 15.77
CA LEU A 86 -3.17 -29.49 15.20
C LEU A 86 -2.23 -28.64 16.07
N LYS A 87 -1.17 -29.27 16.59
CA LYS A 87 -0.22 -28.65 17.53
C LYS A 87 0.80 -27.70 16.87
N THR A 88 0.67 -27.45 15.57
CA THR A 88 1.57 -26.62 14.78
C THR A 88 0.75 -25.70 13.91
N ASN A 89 1.25 -24.49 13.67
CA ASN A 89 0.65 -23.56 12.71
C ASN A 89 1.24 -23.76 11.30
N ASN A 90 2.29 -24.57 11.16
CA ASN A 90 2.94 -24.81 9.88
C ASN A 90 2.37 -26.09 9.26
N PHE A 91 1.19 -26.01 8.65
CA PHE A 91 0.60 -27.14 7.96
C PHE A 91 -0.18 -26.73 6.71
N MET A 92 -0.34 -27.68 5.80
CA MET A 92 -1.18 -27.58 4.62
C MET A 92 -2.11 -28.78 4.58
N LEU A 93 -3.41 -28.52 4.51
CA LEU A 93 -4.43 -29.53 4.28
C LEU A 93 -4.58 -29.71 2.76
N ILE A 94 -4.48 -30.95 2.30
CA ILE A 94 -4.51 -31.28 0.87
C ILE A 94 -5.45 -32.46 0.64
N GLY A 95 -6.05 -32.53 -0.55
CA GLY A 95 -6.83 -33.69 -0.97
C GLY A 95 -8.32 -33.39 -1.07
N ASP A 96 -9.13 -34.43 -0.94
CA ASP A 96 -10.57 -34.40 -1.24
C ASP A 96 -11.38 -34.02 0.01
N PHE A 97 -11.89 -32.79 0.01
CA PHE A 97 -12.74 -32.27 1.07
C PHE A 97 -14.20 -32.69 0.89
N ASN A 98 -14.65 -33.07 -0.30
CA ASN A 98 -16.07 -33.29 -0.60
C ASN A 98 -16.99 -32.08 -0.25
N PHE A 99 -16.42 -30.87 -0.15
CA PHE A 99 -17.18 -29.65 0.18
C PHE A 99 -17.97 -29.14 -1.04
N GLY A 100 -19.18 -28.65 -0.80
CA GLY A 100 -19.98 -27.93 -1.76
C GLY A 100 -19.66 -26.44 -1.76
N ASP A 101 -19.21 -25.89 -2.89
CA ASP A 101 -18.93 -24.44 -3.00
C ASP A 101 -20.16 -23.56 -2.75
N PHE A 102 -21.38 -24.13 -2.75
CA PHE A 102 -22.63 -23.44 -2.44
C PHE A 102 -23.33 -23.98 -1.18
N ASP A 103 -22.65 -24.83 -0.40
CA ASP A 103 -23.18 -25.29 0.88
C ASP A 103 -22.87 -24.25 1.96
N LEU A 104 -23.92 -23.71 2.57
CA LEU A 104 -23.79 -22.60 3.52
C LEU A 104 -22.95 -23.00 4.74
N LYS A 105 -23.14 -24.19 5.34
CA LYS A 105 -22.43 -24.51 6.59
C LYS A 105 -20.96 -24.86 6.38
N GLU A 106 -20.63 -25.43 5.24
CA GLU A 106 -19.26 -25.76 4.87
C GLU A 106 -18.47 -24.50 4.53
N ASN A 107 -19.08 -23.56 3.80
CA ASN A 107 -18.50 -22.25 3.58
C ASN A 107 -18.42 -21.44 4.87
N ASP A 108 -19.46 -21.42 5.72
CA ASP A 108 -19.42 -20.75 7.02
C ASP A 108 -18.25 -21.24 7.90
N LEU A 109 -17.92 -22.53 7.82
CA LEU A 109 -16.78 -23.09 8.54
C LEU A 109 -15.45 -22.60 7.93
N LEU A 110 -15.29 -22.62 6.62
CA LEU A 110 -14.07 -22.10 5.98
C LEU A 110 -13.91 -20.59 6.25
N ASP A 111 -15.00 -19.83 6.18
CA ASP A 111 -15.04 -18.39 6.46
C ASP A 111 -14.74 -18.08 7.93
N LYS A 112 -15.15 -18.96 8.85
CA LYS A 112 -14.77 -18.86 10.27
C LYS A 112 -13.25 -18.91 10.49
N TYR A 113 -12.52 -19.64 9.65
CA TYR A 113 -11.07 -19.85 9.76
C TYR A 113 -10.25 -19.14 8.67
N GLN A 114 -10.85 -18.30 7.83
CA GLN A 114 -10.20 -17.70 6.65
C GLN A 114 -8.93 -16.86 6.93
N GLU A 115 -8.84 -16.28 8.12
CA GLU A 115 -7.67 -15.50 8.59
C GLU A 115 -6.49 -16.40 8.98
N GLU A 116 -6.78 -17.66 9.32
CA GLU A 116 -5.80 -18.66 9.73
C GLU A 116 -5.50 -19.65 8.63
N VAL A 117 -6.46 -19.92 7.74
CA VAL A 117 -6.36 -20.96 6.70
C VAL A 117 -6.82 -20.38 5.37
N HIS A 118 -5.92 -20.38 4.40
CA HIS A 118 -6.14 -19.78 3.09
C HIS A 118 -6.34 -20.85 2.02
N ASP A 119 -7.39 -20.70 1.22
CA ASP A 119 -7.59 -21.50 0.01
C ASP A 119 -6.71 -20.96 -1.12
N LEU A 120 -5.68 -21.73 -1.50
CA LEU A 120 -4.67 -21.27 -2.45
C LEU A 120 -5.25 -21.03 -3.85
N TRP A 121 -6.34 -21.71 -4.22
CA TRP A 121 -6.98 -21.48 -5.51
C TRP A 121 -7.70 -20.13 -5.53
N LYS A 122 -8.48 -19.83 -4.48
CA LYS A 122 -9.17 -18.53 -4.34
C LYS A 122 -8.18 -17.36 -4.20
N GLN A 123 -6.97 -17.62 -3.68
CA GLN A 123 -5.93 -16.60 -3.57
C GLN A 123 -5.31 -16.22 -4.93
N ILE A 124 -5.24 -17.17 -5.87
CA ILE A 124 -4.60 -16.97 -7.18
C ILE A 124 -5.60 -16.58 -8.25
N TYR A 125 -6.79 -17.18 -8.23
CA TYR A 125 -7.78 -17.06 -9.30
C TYR A 125 -9.05 -16.35 -8.83
N ASN A 126 -9.61 -15.51 -9.71
CA ASN A 126 -10.97 -15.04 -9.54
C ASN A 126 -11.92 -16.22 -9.78
N ILE A 127 -12.71 -16.57 -8.76
CA ILE A 127 -13.57 -17.76 -8.79
C ILE A 127 -14.71 -17.66 -9.81
N ASP A 128 -15.15 -16.44 -10.15
CA ASP A 128 -16.20 -16.22 -11.14
C ASP A 128 -15.73 -16.54 -12.57
N GLU A 129 -14.44 -16.34 -12.84
CA GLU A 129 -13.84 -16.58 -14.15
C GLU A 129 -13.22 -17.98 -14.24
N ASN A 130 -12.49 -18.37 -13.20
CA ASN A 130 -11.83 -19.66 -13.11
C ASN A 130 -12.21 -20.35 -11.79
N PRO A 131 -13.39 -20.99 -11.77
CA PRO A 131 -13.90 -21.60 -10.56
C PRO A 131 -13.02 -22.75 -10.09
N GLY A 132 -12.24 -23.40 -10.96
CA GLY A 132 -11.37 -24.51 -10.55
C GLY A 132 -12.13 -25.78 -10.15
N TYR A 133 -13.27 -26.06 -10.80
CA TYR A 133 -14.05 -27.27 -10.56
C TYR A 133 -13.22 -28.53 -10.84
N THR A 134 -12.91 -29.29 -9.79
CA THR A 134 -12.24 -30.59 -9.91
C THR A 134 -13.23 -31.68 -10.28
N PHE A 135 -14.51 -31.47 -10.00
CA PHE A 135 -15.62 -32.29 -10.46
C PHE A 135 -16.60 -31.43 -11.27
N ASP A 136 -16.64 -31.65 -12.58
CA ASP A 136 -17.43 -30.83 -13.53
C ASP A 136 -18.25 -31.72 -14.48
N PRO A 137 -19.46 -32.15 -14.06
CA PRO A 137 -20.38 -32.94 -14.90
C PRO A 137 -20.76 -32.27 -16.23
N SER A 138 -20.60 -30.94 -16.35
CA SER A 138 -20.91 -30.24 -17.59
C SER A 138 -19.85 -30.38 -18.68
N ARG A 139 -18.61 -30.75 -18.30
CA ARG A 139 -17.46 -30.89 -19.20
C ARG A 139 -16.77 -32.25 -19.14
N ASN A 140 -17.00 -33.03 -18.08
CA ASN A 140 -16.39 -34.33 -17.85
C ASN A 140 -17.45 -35.44 -17.96
N ILE A 141 -17.31 -36.31 -18.96
CA ILE A 141 -18.27 -37.39 -19.24
C ILE A 141 -18.28 -38.43 -18.11
N CYS A 142 -17.11 -38.75 -17.53
CA CYS A 142 -17.03 -39.65 -16.38
C CYS A 142 -17.76 -39.07 -15.18
N ALA A 143 -17.58 -37.77 -14.90
CA ALA A 143 -18.30 -37.07 -13.83
C ALA A 143 -19.81 -37.05 -14.12
N GLN A 144 -20.21 -36.83 -15.37
CA GLN A 144 -21.61 -36.84 -15.79
C GLN A 144 -22.28 -38.19 -15.52
N ILE A 145 -21.59 -39.30 -15.79
CA ILE A 145 -22.11 -40.66 -15.54
C ILE A 145 -22.18 -40.97 -14.04
N MET A 146 -21.17 -40.54 -13.27
CA MET A 146 -21.07 -40.86 -11.84
C MET A 146 -21.86 -39.90 -10.94
N SER A 147 -22.30 -38.74 -11.42
CA SER A 147 -22.96 -37.72 -10.61
C SER A 147 -24.47 -37.95 -10.46
N ASP A 148 -24.94 -38.05 -9.21
CA ASP A 148 -26.37 -38.04 -8.89
C ASP A 148 -27.00 -36.63 -9.00
N SER A 149 -26.23 -35.58 -8.72
CA SER A 149 -26.75 -34.20 -8.61
C SER A 149 -26.46 -33.31 -9.82
N GLN A 150 -25.52 -33.70 -10.68
CA GLN A 150 -25.08 -32.94 -11.86
C GLN A 150 -24.60 -31.50 -11.53
N ILE A 151 -24.04 -31.30 -10.32
CA ILE A 151 -23.58 -29.98 -9.88
C ILE A 151 -22.06 -29.95 -9.86
N ASN A 152 -21.48 -28.88 -10.43
CA ASN A 152 -20.05 -28.63 -10.43
C ASN A 152 -19.53 -28.34 -9.01
N ARG A 153 -18.36 -28.88 -8.68
CA ARG A 153 -17.81 -28.87 -7.32
C ARG A 153 -16.27 -28.81 -7.32
N ARG A 154 -15.71 -28.11 -6.33
CA ARG A 154 -14.28 -28.13 -5.98
C ARG A 154 -14.09 -29.04 -4.78
N PHE A 155 -14.02 -30.33 -5.05
CA PHE A 155 -13.84 -31.32 -4.01
C PHE A 155 -12.40 -31.33 -3.51
N ASP A 156 -11.43 -31.35 -4.43
CA ASP A 156 -10.02 -31.29 -4.11
C ASP A 156 -9.57 -29.85 -3.84
N ARG A 157 -8.81 -29.65 -2.76
CA ARG A 157 -8.33 -28.31 -2.35
C ARG A 157 -6.93 -28.36 -1.76
N TYR A 158 -6.25 -27.22 -1.84
CA TYR A 158 -5.06 -26.90 -1.06
C TYR A 158 -5.40 -25.77 -0.09
N LEU A 159 -5.55 -26.11 1.20
CA LEU A 159 -5.76 -25.12 2.25
C LEU A 159 -4.46 -24.98 3.06
N LEU A 160 -3.85 -23.81 3.01
CA LEU A 160 -2.59 -23.53 3.70
C LEU A 160 -2.87 -22.74 4.99
N HIS A 161 -2.41 -23.25 6.12
CA HIS A 161 -2.49 -22.49 7.37
C HIS A 161 -1.47 -21.33 7.36
N LYS A 162 -1.76 -20.27 8.10
CA LYS A 162 -0.84 -19.16 8.36
C LYS A 162 0.43 -19.70 8.97
N LEU A 163 1.51 -19.62 8.20
CA LEU A 163 2.78 -20.21 8.58
C LEU A 163 3.55 -19.27 9.52
N ASN A 164 4.11 -19.85 10.58
CA ASN A 164 5.02 -19.18 11.49
C ASN A 164 6.46 -19.38 11.02
N ASN A 165 7.15 -18.26 10.77
CA ASN A 165 8.56 -18.23 10.35
C ASN A 165 8.85 -19.04 9.07
N VAL A 166 7.88 -19.14 8.16
CA VAL A 166 8.05 -19.76 6.83
C VAL A 166 7.38 -18.88 5.78
N TYR A 167 8.08 -18.64 4.68
CA TYR A 167 7.59 -18.05 3.44
C TYR A 167 7.21 -19.15 2.47
N TYR A 168 6.33 -18.81 1.52
CA TYR A 168 6.10 -19.65 0.36
C TYR A 168 5.95 -18.83 -0.93
N SER A 169 6.29 -19.45 -2.06
CA SER A 169 5.97 -18.94 -3.38
C SER A 169 5.31 -20.05 -4.19
N ILE A 170 4.23 -19.72 -4.88
CA ILE A 170 3.55 -20.65 -5.77
C ILE A 170 4.08 -20.41 -7.18
N GLU A 171 4.72 -21.42 -7.75
CA GLU A 171 5.21 -21.39 -9.13
C GLU A 171 4.10 -21.78 -10.10
N HIS A 172 3.35 -22.82 -9.75
CA HIS A 172 2.24 -23.33 -10.55
C HIS A 172 1.11 -23.84 -9.65
N LEU A 173 -0.13 -23.48 -9.98
CA LEU A 173 -1.34 -24.10 -9.45
C LEU A 173 -2.33 -24.27 -10.60
N GLN A 174 -2.66 -25.49 -10.99
CA GLN A 174 -3.52 -25.73 -12.17
C GLN A 174 -4.31 -27.03 -12.07
N LEU A 175 -5.40 -27.13 -12.84
CA LEU A 175 -6.08 -28.38 -13.11
C LEU A 175 -5.29 -29.18 -14.16
N VAL A 176 -5.13 -30.48 -13.92
CA VAL A 176 -4.47 -31.42 -14.84
C VAL A 176 -5.33 -32.65 -15.06
N GLY A 177 -5.11 -33.35 -16.16
CA GLY A 177 -5.96 -34.48 -16.56
C GLY A 177 -7.32 -34.06 -17.13
N THR A 178 -7.40 -32.82 -17.64
CA THR A 178 -8.60 -32.30 -18.35
C THR A 178 -8.72 -32.83 -19.77
N GLU A 179 -7.65 -33.45 -20.28
CA GLU A 179 -7.62 -34.08 -21.60
C GLU A 179 -8.50 -35.34 -21.65
N THR A 180 -8.98 -35.63 -22.86
CA THR A 180 -9.81 -36.77 -23.17
C THR A 180 -9.02 -37.78 -23.99
N ILE A 181 -9.26 -39.07 -23.74
CA ILE A 181 -8.68 -40.19 -24.49
C ILE A 181 -9.74 -40.79 -25.42
N PRO A 182 -9.36 -41.20 -26.65
CA PRO A 182 -10.28 -41.88 -27.55
C PRO A 182 -10.62 -43.28 -27.01
N ILE A 183 -11.88 -43.67 -27.13
CA ILE A 183 -12.39 -45.00 -26.77
C ILE A 183 -12.74 -45.86 -27.98
N ASP A 184 -12.62 -45.31 -29.19
CA ASP A 184 -12.77 -46.03 -30.46
C ASP A 184 -11.64 -45.68 -31.45
N GLU A 185 -11.39 -46.59 -32.40
CA GLU A 185 -10.35 -46.44 -33.42
C GLU A 185 -10.62 -45.27 -34.39
N SER A 186 -11.86 -44.77 -34.45
CA SER A 186 -12.25 -43.61 -35.24
C SER A 186 -11.95 -42.26 -34.56
N ASN A 187 -11.53 -42.26 -33.28
CA ASN A 187 -11.34 -41.07 -32.43
C ASN A 187 -12.59 -40.17 -32.27
N GLU A 188 -13.77 -40.66 -32.64
CA GLU A 188 -15.02 -39.88 -32.58
C GLU A 188 -15.60 -39.85 -31.17
N LYS A 189 -15.35 -40.89 -30.37
CA LYS A 189 -15.76 -40.94 -28.97
C LYS A 189 -14.55 -40.76 -28.08
N GLN A 190 -14.58 -39.71 -27.27
CA GLN A 190 -13.54 -39.44 -26.30
C GLN A 190 -14.11 -39.43 -24.89
N ILE A 191 -13.31 -39.86 -23.92
CA ILE A 191 -13.67 -39.92 -22.51
C ILE A 191 -12.57 -39.32 -21.65
N ASN A 192 -12.93 -38.69 -20.54
CA ASN A 192 -11.95 -38.20 -19.58
C ASN A 192 -11.29 -39.38 -18.84
N LEU A 193 -10.05 -39.18 -18.39
CA LEU A 193 -9.29 -40.20 -17.66
C LEU A 193 -9.92 -40.61 -16.32
N SER A 194 -10.69 -39.70 -15.72
CA SER A 194 -11.25 -39.82 -14.37
C SER A 194 -12.49 -38.93 -14.26
N ASP A 195 -13.39 -39.24 -13.33
CA ASP A 195 -14.53 -38.39 -12.96
C ASP A 195 -14.11 -37.12 -12.18
N HIS A 196 -12.90 -37.13 -11.61
CA HIS A 196 -12.24 -35.95 -11.07
C HIS A 196 -11.03 -35.53 -11.93
N TYR A 197 -10.92 -34.23 -12.18
CA TYR A 197 -9.65 -33.60 -12.58
C TYR A 197 -8.73 -33.49 -11.37
N ALA A 198 -7.43 -33.64 -11.59
CA ALA A 198 -6.45 -33.49 -10.52
C ALA A 198 -6.02 -32.02 -10.37
N LEU A 199 -5.66 -31.62 -9.16
CA LEU A 199 -4.97 -30.35 -8.92
C LEU A 199 -3.47 -30.59 -8.79
N GLN A 200 -2.69 -29.74 -9.46
CA GLN A 200 -1.24 -29.74 -9.38
C GLN A 200 -0.76 -28.43 -8.75
N LEU A 201 -0.02 -28.53 -7.64
CA LEU A 201 0.65 -27.42 -6.98
C LEU A 201 2.17 -27.61 -7.02
N ILE A 202 2.90 -26.59 -7.47
CA ILE A 202 4.34 -26.42 -7.30
C ILE A 202 4.55 -25.22 -6.39
N ILE A 203 5.07 -25.49 -5.19
CA ILE A 203 5.24 -24.52 -4.11
C ILE A 203 6.65 -24.65 -3.52
N ASP A 204 7.32 -23.52 -3.34
CA ASP A 204 8.60 -23.43 -2.63
C ASP A 204 8.36 -22.92 -1.20
N PHE A 205 9.05 -23.49 -0.22
CA PHE A 205 8.97 -23.10 1.19
C PHE A 205 10.34 -22.66 1.70
N GLN A 206 10.42 -21.47 2.29
CA GLN A 206 11.66 -20.90 2.81
C GLN A 206 11.49 -20.47 4.26
N THR A 207 12.43 -20.77 5.15
CA THR A 207 12.29 -20.34 6.55
C THR A 207 12.66 -18.88 6.74
N ARG A 208 11.85 -18.12 7.51
CA ARG A 208 12.26 -16.80 8.01
C ARG A 208 13.45 -16.96 8.93
N ILE A 209 14.55 -16.27 8.62
CA ILE A 209 15.80 -16.40 9.37
C ILE A 209 15.93 -15.19 10.29
N ILE A 210 15.87 -15.41 11.60
CA ILE A 210 16.36 -14.43 12.58
C ILE A 210 17.84 -14.71 12.80
N ASN A 211 18.69 -13.73 12.54
CA ASN A 211 20.14 -13.90 12.68
C ASN A 211 20.84 -12.59 13.08
N HIS A 212 22.11 -12.70 13.41
CA HIS A 212 22.95 -11.57 13.78
C HIS A 212 23.37 -10.70 12.58
N ARG A 213 22.94 -11.02 11.36
CA ARG A 213 23.22 -10.25 10.13
C ARG A 213 22.15 -9.21 9.82
N SER A 214 21.13 -9.09 10.67
CA SER A 214 20.18 -7.97 10.63
C SER A 214 19.90 -7.44 12.03
N ALA A 215 19.66 -6.13 12.12
CA ALA A 215 19.35 -5.42 13.35
C ALA A 215 18.30 -4.33 13.09
N LEU A 216 17.42 -4.08 14.05
CA LEU A 216 16.58 -2.87 14.10
C LEU A 216 17.25 -1.87 15.06
N VAL A 217 17.57 -0.67 14.58
CA VAL A 217 18.47 0.26 15.28
C VAL A 217 18.00 1.72 15.19
N ILE A 218 18.53 2.56 16.08
CA ILE A 218 18.52 4.02 15.97
C ILE A 218 19.92 4.47 15.55
N LEU A 219 20.02 5.35 14.55
CA LEU A 219 21.29 5.89 14.07
C LEU A 219 21.41 7.38 14.45
N PRO A 220 22.58 7.83 14.96
CA PRO A 220 22.88 9.26 15.02
C PRO A 220 23.11 9.80 13.59
N PRO A 221 22.82 11.08 13.33
CA PRO A 221 23.11 11.72 12.05
C PRO A 221 24.61 11.68 11.69
N THR A 222 24.93 11.66 10.39
CA THR A 222 26.30 11.43 9.90
C THR A 222 27.29 12.53 10.27
N ASN A 223 26.83 13.75 10.57
CA ASN A 223 27.67 14.84 11.07
C ASN A 223 28.31 14.53 12.44
N HIS A 224 27.72 13.65 13.26
CA HIS A 224 28.29 13.22 14.54
C HIS A 224 29.28 12.06 14.39
N TRP A 225 29.30 11.37 13.24
CA TRP A 225 30.10 10.16 13.07
C TRP A 225 31.61 10.41 13.15
N PRO A 226 32.19 11.50 12.61
CA PRO A 226 33.62 11.78 12.79
C PRO A 226 34.02 11.94 14.26
N MET A 227 33.16 12.57 15.06
CA MET A 227 33.37 12.73 16.50
C MET A 227 33.24 11.39 17.23
N ILE A 228 32.24 10.57 16.91
CA ILE A 228 32.09 9.23 17.49
C ILE A 228 33.29 8.34 17.13
N LYS A 229 33.76 8.39 15.88
CA LYS A 229 34.93 7.64 15.40
C LYS A 229 36.20 8.05 16.15
N SER A 230 36.31 9.31 16.61
CA SER A 230 37.50 9.78 17.33
C SER A 230 37.73 9.10 18.68
N PHE A 231 36.73 8.39 19.21
CA PHE A 231 36.86 7.60 20.45
C PHE A 231 37.29 6.15 20.22
N CYS A 232 37.48 5.73 18.95
CA CYS A 232 37.97 4.40 18.60
C CYS A 232 39.49 4.44 18.40
N ASP A 233 40.22 3.49 18.97
CA ASP A 233 41.66 3.30 18.82
C ASP A 233 42.00 2.66 17.45
N GLY A 234 41.84 3.46 16.38
CA GLY A 234 42.25 3.09 15.01
C GLY A 234 41.12 2.57 14.09
N ASP A 235 41.49 1.99 12.94
CA ASP A 235 40.54 1.36 11.99
C ASP A 235 40.11 -0.05 12.46
N GLY A 236 39.69 -0.16 13.72
CA GLY A 236 39.18 -1.40 14.29
C GLY A 236 37.98 -1.96 13.49
N PRO A 237 37.81 -3.30 13.43
CA PRO A 237 36.81 -3.95 12.57
C PRO A 237 35.36 -3.57 12.92
N SER A 238 35.10 -3.11 14.16
CA SER A 238 33.76 -2.76 14.65
C SER A 238 33.13 -1.59 13.90
N PHE A 239 33.88 -0.50 13.68
CA PHE A 239 33.41 0.71 12.99
C PHE A 239 33.40 0.55 11.47
N VAL A 240 34.28 -0.30 10.92
CA VAL A 240 34.30 -0.62 9.49
C VAL A 240 33.11 -1.50 9.11
N GLN A 241 32.68 -2.40 9.99
CA GLN A 241 31.57 -3.33 9.74
C GLN A 241 30.20 -2.76 10.10
N TRP A 242 30.11 -1.86 11.08
CA TRP A 242 28.85 -1.27 11.54
C TRP A 242 28.88 0.25 11.54
N PRO A 243 27.83 0.94 11.07
CA PRO A 243 27.65 2.35 11.36
C PRO A 243 27.42 2.55 12.87
N PRO A 244 27.75 3.73 13.46
CA PRO A 244 27.38 4.07 14.83
C PRO A 244 25.88 3.90 15.05
N HIS A 245 25.46 3.14 16.08
CA HIS A 245 24.05 2.81 16.27
C HIS A 245 23.71 2.45 17.71
N PHE A 246 22.44 2.62 18.07
CA PHE A 246 21.82 2.02 19.26
C PHE A 246 20.95 0.85 18.82
N ASN A 247 21.19 -0.34 19.36
CA ASN A 247 20.35 -1.50 19.05
C ASN A 247 18.98 -1.36 19.70
N LEU A 248 17.91 -1.50 18.92
CA LEU A 248 16.54 -1.66 19.43
C LEU A 248 16.19 -3.14 19.50
N LEU A 249 16.37 -3.88 18.41
CA LEU A 249 16.22 -5.35 18.37
C LEU A 249 17.39 -5.98 17.60
N TRP A 250 18.13 -6.86 18.28
CA TRP A 250 19.19 -7.67 17.66
C TRP A 250 19.34 -9.00 18.41
N PRO A 251 19.33 -10.15 17.71
CA PRO A 251 19.21 -10.35 16.25
C PRO A 251 17.82 -9.98 15.69
N PHE A 252 17.75 -9.69 14.40
CA PHE A 252 16.51 -9.32 13.70
C PHE A 252 16.21 -10.26 12.51
N TYR A 253 15.02 -10.13 11.92
CA TYR A 253 14.63 -10.86 10.71
C TYR A 253 15.51 -10.46 9.52
N TYR A 254 16.07 -11.44 8.83
CA TYR A 254 16.75 -11.25 7.56
C TYR A 254 15.71 -11.08 6.45
N LEU A 255 15.62 -9.88 5.88
CA LEU A 255 14.61 -9.51 4.88
C LEU A 255 15.16 -9.71 3.46
N ASN A 256 14.31 -10.21 2.58
CA ASN A 256 14.59 -10.44 1.17
C ASN A 256 13.72 -9.58 0.23
N HIS A 257 13.08 -8.55 0.78
CA HIS A 257 12.15 -7.65 0.08
C HIS A 257 10.90 -8.35 -0.49
N SER A 258 10.56 -9.54 0.02
CA SER A 258 9.33 -10.22 -0.35
C SER A 258 8.09 -9.42 0.05
N LEU A 259 6.97 -9.70 -0.60
CA LEU A 259 5.67 -9.13 -0.20
C LEU A 259 5.34 -9.50 1.26
N ASP A 260 5.72 -10.70 1.68
CA ASP A 260 5.45 -11.19 3.03
C ASP A 260 6.31 -10.45 4.08
N ASP A 261 7.53 -10.01 3.75
CA ASP A 261 8.30 -9.09 4.61
C ASP A 261 7.61 -7.73 4.74
N GLN A 262 7.05 -7.23 3.64
CA GLN A 262 6.32 -5.96 3.65
C GLN A 262 5.07 -6.06 4.52
N LEU A 263 4.31 -7.14 4.42
CA LEU A 263 3.03 -7.33 5.12
C LEU A 263 3.20 -7.73 6.58
N ASP A 264 4.13 -8.63 6.90
CA ASP A 264 4.19 -9.22 8.25
C ASP A 264 5.15 -8.47 9.20
N ILE A 265 6.08 -7.67 8.65
CA ILE A 265 7.12 -7.00 9.45
C ILE A 265 7.07 -5.50 9.23
N LEU A 266 7.25 -5.05 7.98
CA LEU A 266 7.44 -3.62 7.70
C LEU A 266 6.16 -2.82 7.90
N LEU A 267 5.00 -3.33 7.45
CA LEU A 267 3.72 -2.66 7.62
C LEU A 267 3.28 -2.56 9.09
N PRO A 268 3.36 -3.63 9.90
CA PRO A 268 3.06 -3.52 11.33
C PRO A 268 4.02 -2.57 12.06
N LEU A 269 5.32 -2.61 11.77
CA LEU A 269 6.28 -1.64 12.31
C LEU A 269 5.94 -0.20 11.90
N ARG A 270 5.56 -0.01 10.64
CA ARG A 270 5.19 1.29 10.09
C ARG A 270 3.93 1.85 10.74
N ILE A 271 2.89 1.04 10.90
CA ILE A 271 1.67 1.42 11.61
C ILE A 271 2.02 1.79 13.07
N LEU A 272 2.80 0.96 13.77
CA LEU A 272 3.21 1.23 15.15
C LEU A 272 3.99 2.56 15.27
N PHE A 273 5.01 2.76 14.44
CA PHE A 273 5.88 3.93 14.50
C PHE A 273 5.19 5.20 14.03
N SER A 274 4.11 5.12 13.25
CA SER A 274 3.31 6.30 12.86
C SER A 274 2.59 6.93 14.06
N GLN A 275 2.41 6.17 15.13
CA GLN A 275 1.75 6.59 16.37
C GLN A 275 2.74 7.09 17.44
N ILE A 276 4.04 7.09 17.14
CA ILE A 276 5.09 7.50 18.07
C ILE A 276 5.74 8.76 17.50
N SER A 277 5.58 9.90 18.17
CA SER A 277 6.22 11.16 17.75
C SER A 277 7.75 11.04 17.73
N SER A 278 8.40 11.80 16.85
CA SER A 278 9.84 11.99 16.92
C SER A 278 10.25 12.63 18.24
N PHE A 279 11.47 12.33 18.69
CA PHE A 279 11.99 12.81 19.97
C PHE A 279 13.49 13.11 19.89
N GLN A 280 14.00 13.91 20.82
CA GLN A 280 15.43 14.22 20.91
C GLN A 280 16.13 13.22 21.83
N ILE A 281 17.29 12.73 21.39
CA ILE A 281 18.23 12.01 22.25
C ILE A 281 19.40 12.93 22.58
N GLN A 282 19.81 12.92 23.84
CA GLN A 282 21.06 13.48 24.32
C GLN A 282 21.98 12.35 24.77
N VAL A 283 23.21 12.36 24.26
CA VAL A 283 24.31 11.49 24.71
C VAL A 283 25.28 12.34 25.52
N ASP A 284 25.47 11.99 26.79
CA ASP A 284 26.18 12.81 27.77
C ASP A 284 27.26 12.06 28.55
N ASP A 285 27.36 10.73 28.45
CA ASP A 285 28.31 9.95 29.24
C ASP A 285 28.87 8.72 28.49
N PHE A 286 29.94 8.15 29.06
CA PHE A 286 30.50 6.86 28.69
C PHE A 286 30.27 5.84 29.80
N ASP A 287 30.09 4.58 29.43
CA ASP A 287 30.03 3.48 30.38
C ASP A 287 30.65 2.22 29.76
N THR A 288 30.80 1.16 30.56
CA THR A 288 31.56 -0.03 30.16
C THR A 288 30.87 -1.32 30.57
N PHE A 289 30.83 -2.31 29.67
CA PHE A 289 30.47 -3.68 30.02
C PHE A 289 31.75 -4.47 30.36
N MET A 290 32.01 -4.63 31.66
CA MET A 290 33.21 -5.32 32.15
C MET A 290 33.29 -6.77 31.68
N GLU A 291 32.16 -7.48 31.61
CA GLU A 291 32.09 -8.90 31.23
C GLU A 291 32.57 -9.17 29.80
N ASN A 292 32.26 -8.27 28.87
CA ASN A 292 32.57 -8.43 27.44
C ASN A 292 33.70 -7.51 26.96
N HIS A 293 34.30 -6.75 27.90
CA HIS A 293 35.36 -5.78 27.67
C HIS A 293 34.98 -4.69 26.65
N VAL A 294 33.78 -4.10 26.78
CA VAL A 294 33.24 -3.13 25.81
C VAL A 294 33.11 -1.74 26.44
N SER A 295 33.52 -0.70 25.71
CA SER A 295 33.19 0.71 26.01
C SER A 295 32.04 1.18 25.12
N PHE A 296 31.15 2.01 25.67
CA PHE A 296 29.99 2.52 24.93
C PHE A 296 29.59 3.93 25.36
N LEU A 297 28.95 4.66 24.44
CA LEU A 297 28.26 5.91 24.72
C LEU A 297 26.88 5.63 25.32
N LYS A 298 26.55 6.38 26.36
CA LYS A 298 25.31 6.25 27.14
C LYS A 298 24.45 7.50 26.97
N PRO A 299 23.15 7.34 26.68
CA PRO A 299 22.21 8.45 26.66
C PRO A 299 21.81 8.87 28.07
N ASN A 300 21.42 10.14 28.23
CA ASN A 300 20.95 10.65 29.52
C ASN A 300 19.66 9.92 29.99
N GLU A 301 19.27 10.12 31.25
CA GLU A 301 18.11 9.41 31.84
C GLU A 301 16.81 9.63 31.05
N LYS A 302 16.53 10.87 30.64
CA LYS A 302 15.33 11.22 29.86
C LYS A 302 15.31 10.50 28.52
N SER A 303 16.43 10.49 27.80
CA SER A 303 16.59 9.83 26.50
C SER A 303 16.49 8.31 26.64
N THR A 304 17.07 7.76 27.71
CA THR A 304 16.98 6.35 28.07
C THR A 304 15.52 5.91 28.23
N GLN A 305 14.70 6.71 28.91
CA GLN A 305 13.29 6.38 29.13
C GLN A 305 12.47 6.37 27.83
N LEU A 306 12.71 7.34 26.94
CA LEU A 306 12.06 7.40 25.63
C LEU A 306 12.42 6.18 24.76
N MET A 307 13.69 5.77 24.78
CA MET A 307 14.15 4.58 24.05
C MET A 307 13.59 3.28 24.65
N LYS A 308 13.46 3.19 25.99
CA LYS A 308 12.79 2.06 26.66
C LYS A 308 11.32 1.94 26.27
N GLU A 309 10.60 3.05 26.17
CA GLU A 309 9.21 3.05 25.72
C GLU A 309 9.09 2.55 24.27
N LEU A 310 9.95 3.04 23.36
CA LEU A 310 10.01 2.58 21.98
C LEU A 310 10.34 1.08 21.91
N PHE A 311 11.30 0.62 22.70
CA PHE A 311 11.68 -0.79 22.78
C PHE A 311 10.50 -1.67 23.22
N GLU A 312 9.81 -1.32 24.31
CA GLU A 312 8.71 -2.14 24.83
C GLU A 312 7.53 -2.23 23.85
N ARG A 313 7.21 -1.13 23.15
CA ARG A 313 6.20 -1.15 22.07
C ARG A 313 6.62 -2.07 20.92
N THR A 314 7.89 -2.00 20.51
CA THR A 314 8.43 -2.82 19.40
C THR A 314 8.55 -4.30 19.78
N LYS A 315 8.94 -4.59 21.03
CA LYS A 315 9.03 -5.94 21.61
C LYS A 315 7.69 -6.65 21.64
N ARG A 316 6.60 -5.94 21.97
CA ARG A 316 5.24 -6.51 21.92
C ARG A 316 4.86 -6.94 20.50
N LEU A 317 5.30 -6.19 19.50
CA LEU A 317 5.04 -6.51 18.10
C LEU A 317 5.91 -7.66 17.59
N LEU A 318 7.21 -7.67 17.92
CA LEU A 318 8.19 -8.64 17.41
C LEU A 318 8.92 -9.36 18.55
N PRO A 319 8.21 -10.18 19.36
CA PRO A 319 8.79 -10.82 20.53
C PRO A 319 9.91 -11.83 20.20
N ALA A 320 9.87 -12.41 19.00
CA ALA A 320 10.87 -13.38 18.53
C ALA A 320 12.28 -12.76 18.32
N CYS A 321 12.39 -11.44 18.20
CA CYS A 321 13.65 -10.72 18.02
C CYS A 321 14.33 -10.34 19.35
N VAL A 322 13.80 -10.81 20.49
CA VAL A 322 14.36 -10.54 21.82
C VAL A 322 14.92 -11.82 22.42
N LYS A 323 16.25 -11.87 22.58
CA LYS A 323 16.96 -13.06 23.09
C LYS A 323 16.60 -13.39 24.54
N ASN A 324 16.52 -12.37 25.40
CA ASN A 324 16.19 -12.48 26.83
C ASN A 324 15.07 -11.49 27.20
N PRO A 325 13.78 -11.88 27.12
CA PRO A 325 12.67 -10.97 27.32
C PRO A 325 12.53 -10.44 28.75
N GLN A 326 13.19 -11.07 29.73
CA GLN A 326 13.22 -10.65 31.13
C GLN A 326 14.31 -9.61 31.43
N ASN A 327 15.31 -9.44 30.57
CA ASN A 327 16.36 -8.45 30.80
C ASN A 327 15.82 -7.05 30.52
N GLU A 328 16.21 -6.11 31.37
CA GLU A 328 15.91 -4.70 31.15
C GLU A 328 16.68 -4.19 29.92
N TYR A 329 16.00 -3.41 29.08
CA TYR A 329 16.62 -2.78 27.92
C TYR A 329 17.59 -1.68 28.36
N ASN A 330 18.86 -1.84 27.99
CA ASN A 330 19.91 -0.85 28.25
C ASN A 330 20.36 -0.23 26.92
N PRO A 331 19.90 0.97 26.54
CA PRO A 331 20.32 1.62 25.31
C PRO A 331 21.79 2.04 25.40
N HIS A 332 22.61 1.54 24.49
CA HIS A 332 24.04 1.84 24.39
C HIS A 332 24.49 1.89 22.94
N LEU A 333 25.48 2.73 22.65
CA LEU A 333 26.18 2.78 21.36
C LEU A 333 27.61 2.31 21.58
N THR A 334 27.91 1.10 21.13
CA THR A 334 29.22 0.47 21.26
C THR A 334 30.28 1.26 20.49
N ILE A 335 31.39 1.57 21.16
CA ILE A 335 32.53 2.28 20.58
C ILE A 335 33.60 1.26 20.21
N GLU A 336 34.09 0.54 21.21
CA GLU A 336 35.19 -0.40 21.07
C GLU A 336 34.98 -1.65 21.93
N GLN A 337 35.48 -2.78 21.44
CA GLN A 337 35.64 -3.99 22.22
C GLN A 337 37.15 -4.27 22.38
N TYR A 338 37.62 -4.35 23.62
CA TYR A 338 39.02 -4.57 23.97
C TYR A 338 39.32 -6.06 24.16
N GLU A 339 40.57 -6.45 24.01
CA GLU A 339 40.98 -7.86 24.17
C GLU A 339 40.92 -8.33 25.62
N ASN A 340 41.12 -7.40 26.57
CA ASN A 340 41.18 -7.71 27.99
C ASN A 340 40.76 -6.52 28.87
N ALA A 341 40.51 -6.82 30.16
CA ALA A 341 40.07 -5.82 31.13
C ALA A 341 41.12 -4.73 31.44
N GLU A 342 42.42 -5.01 31.28
CA GLU A 342 43.47 -4.00 31.53
C GLU A 342 43.42 -2.90 30.46
N GLN A 343 43.31 -3.28 29.18
CA GLN A 343 43.13 -2.35 28.07
C GLN A 343 41.86 -1.50 28.24
N LEU A 344 40.74 -2.12 28.61
CA LEU A 344 39.49 -1.40 28.89
C LEU A 344 39.67 -0.37 30.02
N ASN A 345 40.33 -0.73 31.13
CA ASN A 345 40.52 0.17 32.25
C ASN A 345 41.45 1.35 31.92
N GLN A 346 42.47 1.12 31.09
CA GLN A 346 43.35 2.17 30.58
C GLN A 346 42.56 3.14 29.67
N ALA A 347 41.80 2.61 28.71
CA ALA A 347 40.97 3.42 27.82
C ALA A 347 39.86 4.17 28.56
N ARG A 348 39.23 3.56 29.57
CA ARG A 348 38.22 4.21 30.42
C ARG A 348 38.73 5.48 31.08
N SER A 349 40.03 5.55 31.40
CA SER A 349 40.65 6.71 32.03
C SER A 349 40.90 7.86 31.05
N SER A 350 40.96 7.59 29.74
CA SER A 350 41.15 8.58 28.66
C SER A 350 39.86 9.01 27.96
N LEU A 351 38.78 8.22 28.07
CA LEU A 351 37.47 8.55 27.49
C LEU A 351 36.79 9.68 28.27
N VAL A 352 36.82 10.89 27.71
CA VAL A 352 36.14 12.08 28.27
C VAL A 352 35.23 12.70 27.22
N LEU A 353 33.93 12.77 27.52
CA LEU A 353 32.98 13.49 26.68
C LEU A 353 33.01 14.97 27.07
N HIS A 354 33.81 15.77 26.37
CA HIS A 354 33.94 17.20 26.69
C HIS A 354 32.63 17.99 26.54
N LYS A 355 31.72 17.54 25.66
CA LYS A 355 30.43 18.16 25.47
C LYS A 355 29.39 17.11 25.05
N PRO A 356 28.23 17.05 25.73
CA PRO A 356 27.10 16.27 25.25
C PRO A 356 26.71 16.65 23.82
N PHE A 357 26.15 15.71 23.09
CA PHE A 357 25.58 15.97 21.77
C PHE A 357 24.15 15.45 21.68
N ASP A 358 23.35 16.20 20.94
CA ASP A 358 21.92 15.96 20.79
C ASP A 358 21.59 15.69 19.32
N PHE A 359 20.64 14.81 19.07
CA PHE A 359 20.11 14.60 17.73
C PHE A 359 18.65 14.13 17.75
N PRO A 360 17.88 14.44 16.70
CA PRO A 360 16.51 13.98 16.57
C PRO A 360 16.46 12.51 16.15
N VAL A 361 15.57 11.74 16.77
CA VAL A 361 15.15 10.42 16.29
C VAL A 361 13.88 10.61 15.49
N GLU A 362 14.05 10.68 14.18
CA GLU A 362 12.96 10.77 13.19
C GLU A 362 12.71 9.46 12.47
N TYR A 363 13.68 8.53 12.51
CA TYR A 363 13.62 7.25 11.83
C TYR A 363 14.22 6.16 12.71
N VAL A 364 13.67 4.96 12.57
CA VAL A 364 14.27 3.70 13.01
C VAL A 364 14.74 2.96 11.75
N TYR A 365 15.89 2.32 11.82
CA TYR A 365 16.57 1.75 10.66
C TYR A 365 16.64 0.23 10.78
N ILE A 366 16.46 -0.47 9.65
CA ILE A 366 16.83 -1.89 9.56
C ILE A 366 18.18 -1.95 8.89
N LEU A 367 19.18 -2.43 9.61
CA LEU A 367 20.49 -2.76 9.07
C LEU A 367 20.50 -4.22 8.62
N GLN A 368 21.19 -4.50 7.52
CA GLN A 368 21.45 -5.86 7.06
C GLN A 368 22.82 -5.97 6.39
N ARG A 369 23.46 -7.13 6.50
CA ARG A 369 24.68 -7.47 5.74
C ARG A 369 24.50 -8.75 4.94
N CYS A 370 25.28 -8.93 3.88
CA CYS A 370 25.19 -10.09 2.97
C CYS A 370 25.34 -11.42 3.74
N LEU A 371 24.60 -12.46 3.35
CA LEU A 371 24.73 -13.82 3.93
C LEU A 371 26.01 -14.56 3.55
N LYS A 372 26.59 -14.24 2.39
CA LYS A 372 27.68 -15.02 1.77
C LYS A 372 29.08 -14.51 2.14
N ASP A 373 29.17 -13.31 2.68
CA ASP A 373 30.43 -12.65 2.97
C ASP A 373 30.32 -11.89 4.29
N ASP A 374 31.07 -12.33 5.30
CA ASP A 374 31.13 -11.66 6.61
C ASP A 374 32.06 -10.43 6.61
N ALA A 375 32.87 -10.24 5.56
CA ALA A 375 33.69 -9.04 5.41
C ALA A 375 32.87 -7.83 4.93
N GLN A 376 31.68 -8.05 4.38
CA GLN A 376 30.79 -6.97 3.93
C GLN A 376 30.17 -6.24 5.12
N PRO A 377 30.23 -4.89 5.15
CA PRO A 377 29.64 -4.10 6.22
C PRO A 377 28.10 -4.16 6.19
N PHE A 378 27.49 -3.78 7.31
CA PHE A 378 26.06 -3.53 7.38
C PHE A 378 25.70 -2.31 6.55
N HIS A 379 24.63 -2.44 5.77
CA HIS A 379 24.00 -1.33 5.07
C HIS A 379 22.57 -1.13 5.58
N ILE A 380 22.04 0.07 5.37
CA ILE A 380 20.65 0.35 5.66
C ILE A 380 19.77 -0.28 4.59
N LEU A 381 18.90 -1.17 5.03
CA LEU A 381 17.93 -1.83 4.17
C LEU A 381 16.61 -1.04 4.09
N TYR A 382 16.17 -0.51 5.23
CA TYR A 382 14.93 0.28 5.34
C TYR A 382 15.09 1.43 6.33
N GLN A 383 14.48 2.57 5.99
CA GLN A 383 14.32 3.72 6.86
C GLN A 383 12.84 3.84 7.25
N ILE A 384 12.53 3.63 8.52
CA ILE A 384 11.17 3.52 9.02
C ILE A 384 10.86 4.77 9.85
N PRO A 385 10.08 5.74 9.34
CA PRO A 385 9.87 7.04 9.98
C PRO A 385 9.17 6.92 11.34
N LEU A 386 9.30 7.93 12.18
CA LEU A 386 8.47 8.12 13.36
C LEU A 386 7.44 9.23 13.09
N GLY A 387 6.31 9.14 13.76
CA GLY A 387 5.28 10.16 13.77
C GLY A 387 4.25 10.03 12.64
N PRO A 388 3.13 10.79 12.75
CA PRO A 388 2.01 10.70 11.83
C PRO A 388 2.30 11.40 10.51
N VAL A 389 3.31 12.27 10.44
CA VAL A 389 3.69 13.03 9.24
C VAL A 389 5.17 12.79 8.99
N LEU A 390 5.56 12.58 7.74
CA LEU A 390 6.98 12.47 7.42
C LEU A 390 7.71 13.77 7.78
N PRO A 391 8.94 13.68 8.32
CA PRO A 391 9.77 14.85 8.55
C PRO A 391 9.92 15.72 7.30
N LYS A 392 10.12 17.03 7.54
CA LYS A 392 10.38 17.99 6.46
C LYS A 392 11.64 17.61 5.70
N LEU A 393 11.68 17.98 4.42
CA LEU A 393 12.81 17.79 3.51
C LEU A 393 14.03 18.69 3.81
N ASN A 394 14.24 19.07 5.06
CA ASN A 394 15.20 20.12 5.44
C ASN A 394 16.60 19.59 5.75
N SER A 395 16.74 18.27 5.96
CA SER A 395 17.94 17.58 6.44
C SER A 395 18.68 16.88 5.29
N ILE A 396 19.18 17.66 4.32
CA ILE A 396 19.86 17.17 3.12
C ILE A 396 21.11 18.00 2.82
N ASP A 397 21.88 17.55 1.82
CA ASP A 397 22.97 18.30 1.21
C ASP A 397 22.57 19.77 0.92
N LEU A 398 23.48 20.70 1.22
CA LEU A 398 23.21 22.15 1.14
C LEU A 398 22.84 22.60 -0.27
N LYS A 399 23.49 22.04 -1.30
CA LYS A 399 23.23 22.41 -2.70
C LYS A 399 21.87 21.92 -3.16
N LEU A 400 21.49 20.72 -2.74
CA LEU A 400 20.16 20.17 -3.00
C LEU A 400 19.07 20.97 -2.26
N LYS A 401 19.34 21.41 -1.03
CA LYS A 401 18.43 22.30 -0.28
C LYS A 401 18.20 23.63 -0.99
N GLU A 402 19.29 24.25 -1.45
CA GLU A 402 19.24 25.49 -2.23
C GLU A 402 18.44 25.31 -3.53
N PHE A 403 18.59 24.17 -4.23
CA PHE A 403 17.81 23.84 -5.42
C PHE A 403 16.30 23.86 -5.14
N PHE A 404 15.84 23.13 -4.12
CA PHE A 404 14.42 23.03 -3.81
C PHE A 404 13.83 24.36 -3.33
N GLN A 405 14.61 25.16 -2.60
CA GLN A 405 14.21 26.52 -2.19
C GLN A 405 14.07 27.43 -3.41
N THR A 406 15.08 27.45 -4.29
CA THR A 406 15.10 28.30 -5.50
C THR A 406 13.95 27.98 -6.45
N MET A 407 13.61 26.69 -6.58
CA MET A 407 12.52 26.23 -7.46
C MET A 407 11.14 26.26 -6.78
N ASN A 408 11.04 26.79 -5.55
CA ASN A 408 9.83 26.87 -4.73
C ASN A 408 9.09 25.52 -4.65
N LEU A 409 9.86 24.47 -4.33
CA LEU A 409 9.39 23.10 -4.22
C LEU A 409 8.94 22.74 -2.80
N TYR A 410 9.51 23.40 -1.79
CA TYR A 410 9.10 23.23 -0.41
C TYR A 410 7.79 23.95 -0.12
N GLU A 411 6.98 23.35 0.74
CA GLU A 411 5.91 24.08 1.40
C GLU A 411 6.50 25.14 2.32
N SER A 412 5.86 26.32 2.40
CA SER A 412 6.29 27.35 3.34
C SER A 412 6.13 26.87 4.78
N ASP A 413 7.04 27.28 5.66
CA ASP A 413 6.96 26.91 7.08
C ASP A 413 5.64 27.38 7.71
N GLU A 414 5.13 28.53 7.28
CA GLU A 414 3.83 29.07 7.70
C GLU A 414 2.67 28.13 7.32
N SER A 415 2.57 27.73 6.03
CA SER A 415 1.51 26.82 5.55
C SER A 415 1.57 25.47 6.25
N TYR A 416 2.77 24.91 6.40
CA TYR A 416 2.95 23.63 7.08
C TYR A 416 2.56 23.71 8.56
N ASN A 417 3.05 24.74 9.28
CA ASN A 417 2.77 24.88 10.71
C ASN A 417 1.28 25.13 10.96
N GLN A 418 0.60 25.87 10.08
CA GLN A 418 -0.86 26.03 10.12
C GLN A 418 -1.60 24.69 9.98
N LYS A 419 -1.22 23.85 9.01
CA LYS A 419 -1.82 22.50 8.85
C LYS A 419 -1.52 21.58 10.02
N GLN A 420 -0.30 21.62 10.55
CA GLN A 420 0.11 20.85 11.71
C GLN A 420 -0.67 21.25 12.97
N ASP A 421 -0.87 22.56 13.18
CA ASP A 421 -1.68 23.09 14.28
C ASP A 421 -3.14 22.64 14.14
N LYS A 422 -3.74 22.77 12.95
CA LYS A 422 -5.09 22.28 12.68
C LYS A 422 -5.25 20.78 12.88
N PHE A 423 -4.30 19.98 12.38
CA PHE A 423 -4.29 18.54 12.60
C PHE A 423 -4.25 18.21 14.10
N THR A 424 -3.40 18.90 14.86
CA THR A 424 -3.24 18.68 16.31
C THR A 424 -4.50 19.08 17.09
N LYS A 425 -5.08 20.24 16.78
CA LYS A 425 -6.34 20.71 17.38
C LYS A 425 -7.50 19.78 17.04
N LEU A 426 -7.65 19.37 15.77
CA LEU A 426 -8.68 18.41 15.35
C LEU A 426 -8.49 17.05 16.04
N SER A 427 -7.27 16.51 16.05
CA SER A 427 -6.95 15.29 16.78
C SER A 427 -7.34 15.38 18.25
N SER A 428 -7.13 16.54 18.88
CA SER A 428 -7.52 16.79 20.26
C SER A 428 -9.04 16.81 20.43
N CYS A 429 -9.79 17.40 19.49
CA CYS A 429 -11.26 17.32 19.49
C CYS A 429 -11.75 15.86 19.47
N PHE A 430 -11.17 15.03 18.61
CA PHE A 430 -11.51 13.61 18.55
C PHE A 430 -11.13 12.87 19.85
N GLN A 431 -9.95 13.13 20.41
CA GLN A 431 -9.53 12.53 21.69
C GLN A 431 -10.43 12.95 22.87
N GLN A 432 -10.94 14.18 22.88
CA GLN A 432 -11.87 14.62 23.93
C GLN A 432 -13.21 13.91 23.86
N ILE A 433 -13.70 13.60 22.65
CA ILE A 433 -14.95 12.83 22.46
C ILE A 433 -14.72 11.36 22.80
N PHE A 434 -13.68 10.76 22.19
CA PHE A 434 -13.36 9.35 22.28
C PHE A 434 -12.11 9.19 23.14
N ASN A 435 -12.29 9.10 24.47
CA ASN A 435 -11.23 8.75 25.42
C ASN A 435 -11.66 7.55 26.27
N GLU A 436 -10.72 7.03 27.06
CA GLU A 436 -10.94 5.87 27.94
C GLU A 436 -12.06 6.07 28.99
N GLN A 437 -12.50 7.31 29.27
CA GLN A 437 -13.62 7.57 30.18
C GLN A 437 -14.97 7.57 29.45
N ASN A 438 -14.98 7.95 28.17
CA ASN A 438 -16.19 8.14 27.39
C ASN A 438 -16.52 6.93 26.51
N SER A 439 -15.55 6.09 26.17
CA SER A 439 -15.76 4.87 25.37
C SER A 439 -14.81 3.77 25.82
N HIS A 440 -15.39 2.65 26.28
CA HIS A 440 -14.64 1.44 26.64
C HIS A 440 -14.70 0.42 25.50
N HIS A 441 -15.75 0.48 24.68
CA HIS A 441 -16.03 -0.52 23.64
C HIS A 441 -15.37 -0.21 22.30
N PHE A 442 -14.90 1.01 22.07
CA PHE A 442 -14.23 1.39 20.82
C PHE A 442 -12.82 1.94 21.06
N ARG A 443 -11.81 1.33 20.43
CA ARG A 443 -10.50 1.97 20.24
C ARG A 443 -10.56 2.96 19.09
N HIS A 444 -9.93 4.11 19.25
CA HIS A 444 -9.96 5.16 18.24
C HIS A 444 -8.56 5.50 17.72
N SER A 445 -8.48 6.03 16.50
CA SER A 445 -7.25 6.56 15.92
C SER A 445 -7.57 7.68 14.94
N PHE A 446 -6.78 8.76 14.97
CA PHE A 446 -6.89 9.87 14.04
C PHE A 446 -5.58 9.99 13.26
N VAL A 447 -5.63 9.72 11.95
CA VAL A 447 -4.44 9.50 11.13
C VAL A 447 -4.50 10.36 9.87
N PRO A 448 -3.45 11.10 9.52
CA PRO A 448 -3.40 11.80 8.24
C PRO A 448 -3.05 10.83 7.11
N TYR A 449 -3.52 11.12 5.90
CA TYR A 449 -3.07 10.46 4.67
C TYR A 449 -2.76 11.49 3.59
N GLY A 450 -2.59 11.05 2.34
CA GLY A 450 -2.39 11.94 1.22
C GLY A 450 -1.11 12.77 1.30
N SER A 451 -1.15 13.98 0.74
CA SER A 451 0.04 14.84 0.61
C SER A 451 0.61 15.31 1.94
N PHE A 452 -0.26 15.61 2.91
CA PHE A 452 0.15 16.01 4.25
C PHE A 452 0.89 14.88 4.98
N ARG A 453 0.38 13.64 4.92
CA ARG A 453 1.07 12.46 5.49
C ARG A 453 2.46 12.25 4.90
N ILE A 454 2.59 12.43 3.57
CA ILE A 454 3.85 12.34 2.85
C ILE A 454 4.73 13.57 3.10
N GLY A 455 4.27 14.64 3.75
CA GLY A 455 5.09 15.82 4.03
C GLY A 455 5.52 16.59 2.77
N ILE A 456 4.64 16.67 1.77
CA ILE A 456 4.86 17.43 0.52
C ILE A 456 3.75 18.46 0.33
N ASN A 457 4.05 19.52 -0.43
CA ASN A 457 3.10 20.60 -0.67
C ASN A 457 1.78 20.09 -1.29
N GLY A 458 0.67 20.48 -0.68
CA GLY A 458 -0.71 20.19 -1.08
C GLY A 458 -1.64 21.26 -0.54
N GLU A 459 -2.89 21.31 -1.00
CA GLU A 459 -3.86 22.30 -0.51
C GLU A 459 -4.69 21.71 0.66
N ASP A 460 -4.99 20.42 0.58
CA ASP A 460 -5.89 19.72 1.49
C ASP A 460 -5.13 19.01 2.62
N LEU A 461 -5.77 18.92 3.79
CA LEU A 461 -5.40 18.07 4.91
C LEU A 461 -6.30 16.84 4.93
N ASP A 462 -5.81 15.74 4.36
CA ASP A 462 -6.51 14.47 4.31
C ASP A 462 -6.36 13.71 5.64
N THR A 463 -7.46 13.37 6.30
CA THR A 463 -7.45 12.65 7.59
C THR A 463 -8.53 11.57 7.67
N VAL A 464 -8.24 10.50 8.41
CA VAL A 464 -9.21 9.45 8.71
C VAL A 464 -9.32 9.28 10.22
N PHE A 465 -10.55 9.17 10.68
CA PHE A 465 -10.89 8.78 12.03
C PHE A 465 -11.42 7.36 12.02
N VAL A 466 -10.71 6.47 12.72
CA VAL A 466 -11.01 5.04 12.77
C VAL A 466 -11.48 4.68 14.17
N LEU A 467 -12.67 4.08 14.26
CA LEU A 467 -13.19 3.43 15.46
C LEU A 467 -13.17 1.92 15.24
N ASN A 468 -12.45 1.21 16.09
CA ASN A 468 -12.39 -0.25 16.09
C ASN A 468 -13.10 -0.76 17.32
N GLU A 469 -14.12 -1.58 17.12
CA GLU A 469 -14.80 -2.27 18.22
C GLU A 469 -13.84 -3.22 18.94
N VAL A 470 -13.79 -3.16 20.26
CA VAL A 470 -12.95 -4.02 21.11
C VAL A 470 -13.81 -4.63 22.20
N LYS A 471 -13.66 -5.94 22.42
CA LYS A 471 -14.30 -6.62 23.55
C LYS A 471 -13.69 -6.11 24.85
N SER A 472 -14.40 -5.20 25.51
CA SER A 472 -14.06 -4.75 26.85
C SER A 472 -14.70 -5.65 27.91
N ASN A 473 -13.99 -5.83 29.02
CA ASN A 473 -14.56 -6.43 30.23
C ASN A 473 -15.28 -5.38 31.09
N GLU A 474 -15.13 -4.10 30.75
CA GLU A 474 -15.82 -2.96 31.36
C GLU A 474 -17.15 -2.73 30.64
N GLY A 475 -18.17 -2.25 31.35
CA GLY A 475 -19.51 -2.05 30.79
C GLY A 475 -19.58 -0.94 29.74
N GLU A 476 -20.57 -1.01 28.85
CA GLU A 476 -20.80 -0.02 27.78
C GLU A 476 -21.19 1.36 28.34
N THR A 477 -20.52 2.42 27.88
CA THR A 477 -20.90 3.80 28.18
C THR A 477 -22.16 4.23 27.40
N GLU A 478 -22.73 5.41 27.70
CA GLU A 478 -23.84 5.96 26.90
C GLU A 478 -23.41 6.30 25.46
N LEU A 479 -22.16 6.71 25.26
CA LEU A 479 -21.60 6.93 23.93
C LEU A 479 -21.47 5.59 23.19
N ASP A 480 -20.97 4.54 23.85
CA ASP A 480 -20.85 3.20 23.27
C ASP A 480 -22.22 2.68 22.81
N LYS A 481 -23.24 2.76 23.69
CA LYS A 481 -24.62 2.36 23.35
C LYS A 481 -25.18 3.12 22.15
N THR A 482 -24.94 4.43 22.10
CA THR A 482 -25.41 5.28 20.99
C THR A 482 -24.74 4.90 19.67
N LEU A 483 -23.42 4.69 19.69
CA LEU A 483 -22.66 4.29 18.50
C LEU A 483 -23.09 2.91 18.01
N ILE A 484 -23.24 1.94 18.92
CA ILE A 484 -23.74 0.59 18.61
C ILE A 484 -25.15 0.65 18.03
N GLN A 485 -26.05 1.46 18.59
CA GLN A 485 -27.41 1.62 18.09
C GLN A 485 -27.45 2.22 16.68
N MET A 486 -26.59 3.21 16.40
CA MET A 486 -26.58 3.94 15.12
C MET A 486 -25.68 3.30 14.05
N GLN A 487 -24.89 2.27 14.38
CA GLN A 487 -23.86 1.72 13.48
C GLN A 487 -24.39 1.23 12.13
N HIS A 488 -25.66 0.79 12.08
CA HIS A 488 -26.30 0.31 10.86
C HIS A 488 -26.98 1.42 10.04
N ASP A 489 -27.19 2.61 10.64
CA ASP A 489 -27.68 3.80 9.94
C ASP A 489 -26.54 4.81 9.78
N LYS A 490 -25.81 4.66 8.68
CA LYS A 490 -24.68 5.53 8.31
C LYS A 490 -25.04 7.00 8.33
N SER A 491 -26.25 7.39 7.91
CA SER A 491 -26.60 8.80 7.82
C SER A 491 -26.77 9.41 9.21
N SER A 492 -27.49 8.70 10.09
CA SER A 492 -27.74 9.12 11.47
C SER A 492 -26.46 9.13 12.30
N LEU A 493 -25.64 8.08 12.19
CA LEU A 493 -24.33 8.02 12.84
C LEU A 493 -23.44 9.20 12.44
N ASN A 494 -23.40 9.53 11.16
CA ASN A 494 -22.60 10.66 10.67
C ASN A 494 -23.09 11.99 11.22
N ASN A 495 -24.40 12.19 11.24
CA ASN A 495 -24.97 13.42 11.78
C ASN A 495 -24.69 13.51 13.29
N HIS A 496 -24.72 12.38 14.00
CA HIS A 496 -24.37 12.35 15.41
C HIS A 496 -22.89 12.71 15.65
N ILE A 497 -21.96 12.08 14.93
CA ILE A 497 -20.53 12.39 15.05
C ILE A 497 -20.25 13.84 14.64
N LEU A 498 -20.88 14.34 13.57
CA LEU A 498 -20.80 15.74 13.17
C LEU A 498 -21.24 16.68 14.29
N ASN A 499 -22.38 16.42 14.94
CA ASN A 499 -22.87 17.26 16.03
C ASN A 499 -21.91 17.26 17.25
N LEU A 500 -21.34 16.10 17.58
CA LEU A 500 -20.32 16.00 18.63
C LEU A 500 -19.07 16.82 18.25
N LEU A 501 -18.62 16.72 17.00
CA LEU A 501 -17.48 17.46 16.49
C LEU A 501 -17.73 18.96 16.42
N GLU A 502 -18.88 19.41 15.94
CA GLU A 502 -19.24 20.84 15.89
C GLU A 502 -19.13 21.48 17.27
N THR A 503 -19.53 20.75 18.31
CA THR A 503 -19.42 21.24 19.69
C THR A 503 -17.96 21.41 20.11
N GLN A 504 -17.12 20.40 19.87
CA GLN A 504 -15.69 20.48 20.22
C GLN A 504 -14.92 21.47 19.34
N ILE A 505 -15.26 21.55 18.05
CA ILE A 505 -14.65 22.50 17.11
C ILE A 505 -14.94 23.93 17.56
N LYS A 506 -16.18 24.25 17.96
CA LYS A 506 -16.53 25.58 18.48
C LYS A 506 -15.67 25.99 19.68
N VAL A 507 -15.30 25.04 20.54
CA VAL A 507 -14.46 25.29 21.74
C VAL A 507 -12.98 25.37 21.37
N ASN A 508 -12.47 24.46 20.53
CA ASN A 508 -11.04 24.39 20.24
C ASN A 508 -10.59 25.36 19.13
N PHE A 509 -11.54 25.94 18.38
CA PHE A 509 -11.32 26.86 17.28
C PHE A 509 -12.10 28.18 17.43
N GLU A 510 -12.29 28.69 18.66
CA GLU A 510 -13.10 29.90 18.95
C GLU A 510 -12.78 31.13 18.08
N ASN A 511 -11.54 31.27 17.60
CA ASN A 511 -11.07 32.40 16.80
C ASN A 511 -10.98 32.11 15.29
N GLU A 512 -11.41 30.93 14.83
CA GLU A 512 -11.34 30.53 13.42
C GLU A 512 -12.75 30.25 12.89
N ILE A 513 -13.04 30.69 11.65
CA ILE A 513 -14.31 30.35 11.01
C ILE A 513 -14.14 28.97 10.37
N VAL A 514 -14.90 28.01 10.88
CA VAL A 514 -14.86 26.61 10.46
C VAL A 514 -16.22 26.21 9.87
N TYR A 515 -16.21 25.74 8.63
CA TYR A 515 -17.39 25.22 7.95
C TYR A 515 -17.33 23.69 7.90
N CYS A 516 -18.21 23.03 8.65
CA CYS A 516 -18.36 21.57 8.57
C CYS A 516 -19.39 21.21 7.50
N ARG A 517 -18.97 20.53 6.43
CA ARG A 517 -19.81 20.07 5.33
C ARG A 517 -19.77 18.55 5.22
N LYS A 518 -20.93 17.90 5.30
CA LYS A 518 -21.06 16.48 4.95
C LYS A 518 -21.08 16.30 3.43
N VAL A 519 -20.26 15.40 2.89
CA VAL A 519 -20.38 14.97 1.49
C VAL A 519 -21.18 13.67 1.45
N GLN A 520 -22.29 13.64 0.71
CA GLN A 520 -23.07 12.41 0.47
C GLN A 520 -22.27 11.47 -0.46
N ALA A 521 -21.30 10.76 0.09
CA ALA A 521 -20.69 9.59 -0.52
C ALA A 521 -21.28 8.31 0.11
N LEU A 522 -21.06 7.14 -0.51
CA LEU A 522 -21.40 5.82 0.07
C LEU A 522 -20.76 5.59 1.45
N PHE A 523 -19.75 6.41 1.76
CA PHE A 523 -19.00 6.48 3.01
C PHE A 523 -19.09 7.87 3.63
N SER A 524 -18.90 7.88 4.93
CA SER A 524 -19.01 9.03 5.80
C SER A 524 -17.79 9.95 5.67
N ILE A 525 -17.87 10.96 4.80
CA ILE A 525 -16.82 11.98 4.66
C ILE A 525 -17.37 13.31 5.17
N ILE A 526 -16.64 13.87 6.14
CA ILE A 526 -16.84 15.21 6.68
C ILE A 526 -15.76 16.09 6.09
N SER A 527 -16.13 17.07 5.27
CA SER A 527 -15.22 18.10 4.79
C SER A 527 -15.30 19.31 5.71
N ILE A 528 -14.19 19.71 6.29
CA ILE A 528 -14.06 20.85 7.20
C ILE A 528 -13.23 21.91 6.48
N LEU A 529 -13.85 23.05 6.16
CA LEU A 529 -13.17 24.15 5.48
C LEU A 529 -12.88 25.29 6.45
N PHE A 530 -11.65 25.80 6.40
CA PHE A 530 -11.21 26.95 7.18
C PHE A 530 -11.20 28.23 6.31
N THR A 531 -11.26 29.41 6.93
CA THR A 531 -11.24 30.70 6.22
C THR A 531 -10.04 30.94 5.33
N ASP A 532 -8.92 30.33 5.65
CA ASP A 532 -7.68 30.42 4.88
C ASP A 532 -7.65 29.42 3.70
N LEU A 533 -8.82 28.91 3.29
CA LEU A 533 -8.99 27.94 2.21
C LEU A 533 -8.36 26.57 2.48
N THR A 534 -7.85 26.31 3.69
CA THR A 534 -7.42 24.94 4.05
C THR A 534 -8.65 24.07 4.13
N LYS A 535 -8.74 23.08 3.26
CA LYS A 535 -9.79 22.07 3.27
C LYS A 535 -9.27 20.83 3.99
N VAL A 536 -10.02 20.35 4.97
CA VAL A 536 -9.70 19.15 5.75
C VAL A 536 -10.77 18.11 5.48
N ASP A 537 -10.43 17.04 4.79
CA ASP A 537 -11.36 15.94 4.60
C ASP A 537 -11.12 14.90 5.70
N VAL A 538 -12.14 14.67 6.52
CA VAL A 538 -12.18 13.66 7.58
C VAL A 538 -13.07 12.52 7.14
N SER A 539 -12.48 11.35 6.94
CA SER A 539 -13.25 10.14 6.68
C SER A 539 -13.52 9.40 7.99
N LEU A 540 -14.78 9.06 8.26
CA LEU A 540 -15.18 8.27 9.43
C LEU A 540 -15.30 6.79 9.05
N GLN A 541 -14.61 5.92 9.78
CA GLN A 541 -14.71 4.48 9.59
C GLN A 541 -14.92 3.76 10.92
N ILE A 542 -16.00 2.99 11.01
CA ILE A 542 -16.27 2.08 12.14
C ILE A 542 -16.05 0.65 11.67
N LYS A 543 -15.12 -0.06 12.30
CA LYS A 543 -14.91 -1.50 12.08
C LYS A 543 -15.67 -2.27 13.17
N LEU A 544 -16.71 -2.98 12.73
CA LEU A 544 -17.55 -3.83 13.57
C LEU A 544 -17.05 -5.26 13.46
N ASN A 545 -16.52 -5.80 14.55
CA ASN A 545 -15.88 -7.12 14.64
C ASN A 545 -14.76 -7.38 13.59
N GLU A 546 -13.60 -7.89 14.03
CA GLU A 546 -12.49 -8.26 13.12
C GLU A 546 -12.88 -9.27 12.01
N LYS A 547 -14.05 -9.91 12.11
CA LYS A 547 -14.53 -10.97 11.21
C LYS A 547 -15.22 -10.49 9.92
N GLN A 548 -15.59 -9.22 9.80
CA GLN A 548 -16.17 -8.69 8.56
C GLN A 548 -15.12 -7.96 7.73
N SER A 549 -14.33 -8.71 6.97
CA SER A 549 -13.64 -8.17 5.80
C SER A 549 -13.53 -9.28 4.75
N LEU A 550 -14.08 -9.12 3.55
CA LEU A 550 -13.21 -8.69 2.47
C LEU A 550 -13.85 -7.91 1.32
N GLU A 551 -15.18 -7.87 1.12
CA GLU A 551 -15.70 -7.58 -0.25
C GLU A 551 -16.45 -6.27 -0.52
N SER A 552 -16.86 -5.44 0.45
CA SER A 552 -17.73 -4.29 0.08
C SER A 552 -17.47 -2.91 0.69
N SER A 553 -16.45 -2.68 1.54
CA SER A 553 -16.26 -1.33 2.09
C SER A 553 -14.87 -1.06 2.68
N LYS A 554 -13.89 -0.66 1.86
CA LYS A 554 -12.50 -0.39 2.29
C LYS A 554 -11.94 1.01 1.97
N GLU A 555 -12.65 1.91 1.29
CA GLU A 555 -12.05 3.13 0.68
C GLU A 555 -11.28 4.07 1.65
N PRO A 556 -11.74 4.39 2.88
CA PRO A 556 -11.01 5.33 3.74
C PRO A 556 -9.73 4.76 4.36
N THR A 557 -9.79 3.53 4.91
CA THR A 557 -8.60 2.79 5.33
C THR A 557 -7.65 2.50 4.18
N LEU A 558 -8.18 2.36 2.95
CA LEU A 558 -7.37 2.14 1.76
C LEU A 558 -6.36 3.28 1.63
N GLY A 559 -6.76 4.55 1.75
CA GLY A 559 -5.85 5.70 1.64
C GLY A 559 -4.67 5.68 2.63
N VAL A 560 -4.90 5.33 3.91
CA VAL A 560 -3.81 5.20 4.90
C VAL A 560 -2.90 4.03 4.55
N HIS A 561 -3.47 2.84 4.33
CA HIS A 561 -2.69 1.67 3.98
C HIS A 561 -1.91 1.87 2.67
N GLU A 562 -2.53 2.52 1.68
CA GLU A 562 -1.95 2.87 0.39
C GLU A 562 -0.68 3.70 0.56
N ILE A 563 -0.71 4.74 1.40
CA ILE A 563 0.48 5.54 1.68
C ILE A 563 1.52 4.75 2.45
N GLU A 564 1.15 4.03 3.51
CA GLU A 564 2.14 3.26 4.28
C GLU A 564 2.82 2.18 3.43
N HIS A 565 2.09 1.50 2.55
CA HIS A 565 2.65 0.56 1.57
C HIS A 565 3.61 1.24 0.59
N LEU A 566 3.28 2.44 0.10
CA LEU A 566 4.19 3.21 -0.77
C LEU A 566 5.51 3.54 -0.05
N LEU A 567 5.43 4.02 1.20
CA LEU A 567 6.60 4.38 1.99
C LEU A 567 7.52 3.18 2.25
N ILE A 568 6.92 2.01 2.54
CA ILE A 568 7.65 0.75 2.69
C ILE A 568 8.31 0.35 1.37
N HIS A 569 7.56 0.39 0.27
CA HIS A 569 8.06 -0.03 -1.03
C HIS A 569 9.23 0.85 -1.49
N ALA A 570 9.15 2.16 -1.23
CA ALA A 570 10.16 3.13 -1.61
C ALA A 570 11.50 3.01 -0.85
N ARG A 571 11.55 2.23 0.24
CA ARG A 571 12.73 1.95 1.11
C ARG A 571 13.25 3.15 1.92
N SER A 572 13.33 4.33 1.30
CA SER A 572 13.70 5.59 1.92
C SER A 572 12.61 6.64 1.67
N PRO A 573 11.71 6.87 2.64
CA PRO A 573 10.67 7.90 2.55
C PRO A 573 11.21 9.30 2.22
N PRO A 574 12.35 9.76 2.77
CA PRO A 574 12.91 11.08 2.41
C PRO A 574 13.30 11.22 0.95
N ILE A 575 14.01 10.24 0.40
CA ILE A 575 14.43 10.27 -1.01
C ILE A 575 13.19 10.23 -1.93
N PHE A 576 12.21 9.40 -1.55
CA PHE A 576 10.92 9.34 -2.22
C PHE A 576 10.17 10.67 -2.23
N GLN A 577 10.11 11.37 -1.09
CA GLN A 577 9.49 12.68 -1.00
C GLN A 577 10.15 13.70 -1.95
N HIS A 578 11.49 13.72 -2.05
CA HIS A 578 12.20 14.62 -2.97
C HIS A 578 11.89 14.30 -4.44
N LEU A 579 11.97 13.02 -4.83
CA LEU A 579 11.65 12.60 -6.20
C LEU A 579 10.19 12.92 -6.54
N LEU A 580 9.26 12.59 -5.66
CA LEU A 580 7.83 12.85 -5.86
C LEU A 580 7.53 14.35 -5.96
N THR A 581 8.16 15.18 -5.13
CA THR A 581 8.02 16.63 -5.18
C THR A 581 8.49 17.19 -6.53
N PHE A 582 9.65 16.74 -7.00
CA PHE A 582 10.19 17.13 -8.31
C PHE A 582 9.25 16.71 -9.45
N ILE A 583 8.84 15.44 -9.50
CA ILE A 583 8.00 14.90 -10.57
C ILE A 583 6.60 15.53 -10.56
N ARG A 584 6.02 15.79 -9.38
CA ARG A 584 4.74 16.51 -9.27
C ARG A 584 4.84 17.92 -9.86
N LYS A 585 5.91 18.66 -9.51
CA LYS A 585 6.10 20.01 -10.04
C LYS A 585 6.26 20.00 -11.56
N TRP A 586 7.05 19.06 -12.09
CA TRP A 586 7.20 18.86 -13.53
C TRP A 586 5.84 18.57 -14.18
N ALA A 587 5.07 17.62 -13.66
CA ALA A 587 3.76 17.24 -14.20
C ALA A 587 2.76 18.41 -14.18
N GLN A 588 2.79 19.25 -13.14
CA GLN A 588 2.00 20.48 -13.05
C GLN A 588 2.41 21.50 -14.12
N ASN A 589 3.71 21.73 -14.32
CA ASN A 589 4.23 22.67 -15.32
C ASN A 589 3.94 22.22 -16.77
N PHE A 590 3.81 20.91 -16.99
CA PHE A 590 3.44 20.32 -18.28
C PHE A 590 1.93 20.19 -18.50
N GLY A 591 1.10 20.58 -17.52
CA GLY A 591 -0.35 20.54 -17.66
C GLY A 591 -0.96 19.14 -17.55
N ILE A 592 -0.21 18.14 -17.07
CA ILE A 592 -0.60 16.71 -17.03
C ILE A 592 -0.82 16.19 -15.60
N TYR A 593 -1.13 17.08 -14.67
CA TYR A 593 -1.45 16.73 -13.29
C TYR A 593 -2.94 16.91 -13.01
N GLY A 594 -3.58 15.85 -12.48
CA GLY A 594 -4.96 15.89 -11.99
C GLY A 594 -5.86 14.82 -12.61
N GLN A 595 -6.29 13.86 -11.78
CA GLN A 595 -7.16 12.75 -12.20
C GLN A 595 -8.49 13.22 -12.78
N VAL A 596 -9.05 14.29 -12.21
CA VAL A 596 -10.30 14.92 -12.64
C VAL A 596 -10.25 15.38 -14.11
N TYR A 597 -9.07 15.79 -14.58
CA TYR A 597 -8.86 16.28 -15.95
C TYR A 597 -8.46 15.19 -16.94
N GLY A 598 -8.53 13.92 -16.52
CA GLY A 598 -8.14 12.78 -17.35
C GLY A 598 -6.64 12.46 -17.33
N TYR A 599 -5.84 13.15 -16.51
CA TYR A 599 -4.42 12.85 -16.34
C TYR A 599 -4.15 12.01 -15.09
N LEU A 600 -2.89 11.88 -14.69
CA LEU A 600 -2.52 11.16 -13.48
C LEU A 600 -2.74 12.03 -12.24
N GLY A 601 -3.38 11.46 -11.23
CA GLY A 601 -3.54 12.07 -9.90
C GLY A 601 -2.28 11.90 -9.04
N GLY A 602 -2.25 12.60 -7.89
CA GLY A 602 -1.10 12.58 -6.99
C GLY A 602 -0.69 11.17 -6.54
N TYR A 603 -1.67 10.29 -6.29
CA TYR A 603 -1.41 8.90 -5.90
C TYR A 603 -0.76 8.07 -7.02
N SER A 604 -1.19 8.24 -8.28
CA SER A 604 -0.56 7.57 -9.42
C SER A 604 0.90 7.99 -9.60
N TRP A 605 1.20 9.28 -9.47
CA TRP A 605 2.59 9.76 -9.49
C TRP A 605 3.41 9.19 -8.32
N ALA A 606 2.81 9.07 -7.14
CA ALA A 606 3.43 8.47 -5.97
C ALA A 606 3.78 6.98 -6.20
N ILE A 607 2.90 6.19 -6.81
CA ILE A 607 3.21 4.80 -7.20
C ILE A 607 4.41 4.76 -8.17
N LEU A 608 4.40 5.62 -9.19
CA LEU A 608 5.50 5.68 -10.17
C LEU A 608 6.84 6.01 -9.51
N CYS A 609 6.87 6.98 -8.60
CA CYS A 609 8.08 7.36 -7.89
C CYS A 609 8.53 6.28 -6.89
N ALA A 610 7.62 5.63 -6.18
CA ALA A 610 7.95 4.53 -5.27
C ALA A 610 8.58 3.35 -6.02
N HIS A 611 8.07 3.01 -7.21
CA HIS A 611 8.66 1.99 -8.09
C HIS A 611 10.08 2.35 -8.52
N ILE A 612 10.34 3.62 -8.87
CA ILE A 612 11.68 4.09 -9.24
C ILE A 612 12.63 4.05 -8.04
N CYS A 613 12.19 4.53 -6.87
CA CYS A 613 12.95 4.40 -5.64
C CYS A 613 13.30 2.94 -5.37
N HIS A 614 12.33 2.02 -5.43
CA HIS A 614 12.59 0.61 -5.18
C HIS A 614 13.58 -0.02 -6.18
N SER A 615 13.43 0.31 -7.47
CA SER A 615 14.20 -0.31 -8.54
C SER A 615 15.63 0.22 -8.65
N PHE A 616 15.84 1.51 -8.35
CA PHE A 616 17.11 2.21 -8.58
C PHE A 616 17.82 2.64 -7.30
N LEU A 617 17.14 2.64 -6.15
CA LEU A 617 17.82 2.62 -4.84
C LEU A 617 18.17 1.15 -4.56
N THR A 618 19.27 0.66 -5.14
CA THR A 618 19.97 -0.52 -4.60
C THR A 618 20.29 -0.27 -3.11
N PRO A 619 20.59 -1.32 -2.30
CA PRO A 619 21.14 -1.09 -0.98
C PRO A 619 22.47 -0.36 -1.20
N ILE A 620 22.44 0.97 -1.11
CA ILE A 620 23.54 1.80 -1.54
C ILE A 620 24.66 1.53 -0.55
N GLU A 621 25.69 0.83 -0.99
CA GLU A 621 26.92 0.55 -0.23
C GLU A 621 27.62 1.85 0.26
N SER A 622 27.15 3.02 -0.18
CA SER A 622 27.71 4.35 0.12
C SER A 622 26.75 5.38 0.74
N LEU A 623 25.44 5.12 0.88
CA LEU A 623 24.49 6.08 1.48
C LEU A 623 24.02 5.54 2.83
N TYR A 624 24.65 6.05 3.87
CA TYR A 624 24.32 5.74 5.24
C TYR A 624 23.17 6.59 5.79
N THR A 625 22.88 7.76 5.21
CA THR A 625 21.78 8.61 5.72
C THR A 625 21.27 9.58 4.65
N ILE A 626 20.17 10.27 4.95
CA ILE A 626 19.55 11.28 4.07
C ILE A 626 20.47 12.50 3.85
N GLU A 627 21.35 12.83 4.78
CA GLU A 627 22.29 13.95 4.64
C GLU A 627 23.32 13.74 3.52
N GLN A 628 23.54 12.48 3.12
CA GLN A 628 24.44 12.14 2.01
C GLN A 628 23.71 12.14 0.65
N PHE A 629 22.39 12.34 0.63
CA PHE A 629 21.61 12.50 -0.60
C PHE A 629 21.84 13.90 -1.20
N SER A 630 22.29 13.91 -2.45
CA SER A 630 22.79 15.06 -3.19
C SER A 630 22.06 15.22 -4.53
N VAL A 631 22.39 16.32 -5.21
CA VAL A 631 21.87 16.64 -6.56
C VAL A 631 22.13 15.51 -7.57
N ASP A 632 23.29 14.85 -7.47
CA ASP A 632 23.67 13.79 -8.39
C ASP A 632 22.74 12.58 -8.28
N GLN A 633 22.41 12.15 -7.06
CA GLN A 633 21.50 11.03 -6.87
C GLN A 633 20.06 11.40 -7.26
N LEU A 634 19.60 12.62 -6.95
CA LEU A 634 18.30 13.07 -7.44
C LEU A 634 18.26 13.07 -8.98
N PHE A 635 19.30 13.58 -9.63
CA PHE A 635 19.40 13.57 -11.09
C PHE A 635 19.33 12.15 -11.65
N SER A 636 20.08 11.20 -11.08
CA SER A 636 20.03 9.79 -11.50
C SER A 636 18.63 9.17 -11.35
N LEU A 637 17.90 9.49 -10.28
CA LEU A 637 16.52 9.01 -10.09
C LEU A 637 15.56 9.65 -11.09
N VAL A 638 15.68 10.94 -11.36
CA VAL A 638 14.87 11.66 -12.36
C VAL A 638 15.14 11.11 -13.77
N GLN A 639 16.40 10.88 -14.12
CA GLN A 639 16.79 10.26 -15.38
C GLN A 639 16.22 8.84 -15.51
N SER A 640 16.35 8.04 -14.45
CA SER A 640 15.79 6.68 -14.40
C SER A 640 14.27 6.68 -14.53
N PHE A 641 13.59 7.64 -13.91
CA PHE A 641 12.14 7.83 -14.02
C PHE A 641 11.73 8.04 -15.48
N PHE A 642 12.31 9.05 -16.15
CA PHE A 642 11.94 9.37 -17.53
C PHE A 642 12.30 8.25 -18.48
N SER A 643 13.48 7.65 -18.36
CA SER A 643 13.92 6.56 -19.23
C SER A 643 13.09 5.28 -19.05
N THR A 644 12.64 4.99 -17.83
CA THR A 644 11.77 3.83 -17.57
C THR A 644 10.41 4.03 -18.22
N TYR A 645 9.76 5.17 -18.00
CA TYR A 645 8.36 5.36 -18.38
C TYR A 645 8.14 5.86 -19.80
N SER A 646 9.18 6.38 -20.47
CA SER A 646 9.17 6.64 -21.92
C SER A 646 9.16 5.35 -22.75
N LYS A 647 9.81 4.30 -22.24
CA LYS A 647 9.95 2.97 -22.90
C LYS A 647 8.91 1.96 -22.44
N PHE A 648 8.22 2.22 -21.32
CA PHE A 648 7.19 1.31 -20.79
C PHE A 648 6.01 1.17 -21.76
N ASN A 649 5.55 -0.06 -22.00
CA ASN A 649 4.44 -0.31 -22.92
C ASN A 649 3.08 -0.09 -22.24
N TRP A 650 2.68 1.18 -22.11
CA TRP A 650 1.43 1.59 -21.48
C TRP A 650 0.14 1.03 -22.12
N SER A 651 0.22 0.48 -23.33
CA SER A 651 -0.96 -0.08 -24.02
C SER A 651 -1.30 -1.51 -23.57
N THR A 652 -0.31 -2.29 -23.14
CA THR A 652 -0.48 -3.72 -22.83
C THR A 652 0.01 -4.09 -21.44
N GLN A 653 1.05 -3.44 -20.93
CA GLN A 653 1.64 -3.76 -19.64
C GLN A 653 0.93 -3.04 -18.49
N THR A 654 0.92 -3.72 -17.34
CA THR A 654 0.36 -3.22 -16.09
C THR A 654 1.48 -2.94 -15.11
N LEU A 655 1.55 -1.71 -14.60
CA LEU A 655 2.48 -1.34 -13.54
C LEU A 655 1.91 -1.74 -12.17
N THR A 656 2.68 -2.47 -11.38
CA THR A 656 2.32 -2.85 -10.01
C THR A 656 3.56 -2.93 -9.13
N LEU A 657 3.42 -2.56 -7.87
CA LEU A 657 4.46 -2.73 -6.84
C LEU A 657 4.42 -4.13 -6.20
N VAL A 658 3.46 -4.97 -6.60
CA VAL A 658 3.23 -6.33 -6.07
C VAL A 658 3.51 -7.35 -7.19
N PRO A 659 4.72 -7.95 -7.24
CA PRO A 659 5.13 -8.80 -8.36
C PRO A 659 4.23 -10.02 -8.61
N ARG A 660 3.58 -10.57 -7.58
CA ARG A 660 2.67 -11.72 -7.72
C ARG A 660 1.46 -11.39 -8.62
N LEU A 661 1.04 -10.12 -8.70
CA LEU A 661 -0.10 -9.69 -9.53
C LEU A 661 0.23 -9.60 -11.02
N SER A 662 1.48 -9.33 -11.40
CA SER A 662 1.86 -9.11 -12.80
C SER A 662 1.69 -10.35 -13.67
N LYS A 663 1.88 -11.55 -13.08
CA LYS A 663 1.74 -12.84 -13.79
C LYS A 663 0.27 -13.28 -13.92
N SER A 664 -0.57 -12.97 -12.93
CA SER A 664 -1.98 -13.38 -12.90
C SER A 664 -2.89 -12.52 -13.77
N MET A 665 -2.55 -11.24 -13.99
CA MET A 665 -3.47 -10.24 -14.53
C MET A 665 -3.35 -10.00 -16.05
N ASN A 666 -2.32 -10.55 -16.72
CA ASN A 666 -2.15 -10.37 -18.16
C ASN A 666 -3.26 -11.04 -19.01
N ASN A 667 -4.14 -11.84 -18.39
CA ASN A 667 -5.21 -12.58 -19.06
C ASN A 667 -6.65 -12.15 -18.68
N SER A 668 -6.83 -11.21 -17.74
CA SER A 668 -8.17 -10.88 -17.21
C SER A 668 -8.68 -9.54 -17.73
N SER A 669 -9.67 -9.61 -18.62
CA SER A 669 -10.48 -8.49 -19.05
C SER A 669 -11.82 -8.47 -18.29
N THR A 670 -11.93 -7.81 -17.13
CA THR A 670 -13.20 -7.17 -16.74
C THR A 670 -13.10 -6.11 -15.61
N VAL A 671 -13.78 -4.99 -15.90
CA VAL A 671 -14.42 -3.96 -15.04
C VAL A 671 -13.60 -3.10 -14.06
N LEU A 672 -12.58 -3.60 -13.33
CA LEU A 672 -11.85 -2.79 -12.32
C LEU A 672 -10.59 -2.08 -12.83
N GLN A 673 -10.22 -2.29 -14.09
CA GLN A 673 -9.06 -1.67 -14.74
C GLN A 673 -9.46 -0.71 -15.87
N ARG A 674 -10.46 0.16 -15.64
CA ARG A 674 -10.73 1.29 -16.57
C ARG A 674 -9.50 2.20 -16.67
N GLY A 675 -9.38 2.93 -17.77
CA GLY A 675 -8.30 3.88 -18.01
C GLY A 675 -7.23 3.35 -18.97
N SER A 676 -6.70 4.23 -19.83
CA SER A 676 -5.71 3.90 -20.86
C SER A 676 -4.29 3.67 -20.33
N MET A 677 -4.01 4.06 -19.08
CA MET A 677 -2.79 3.70 -18.34
C MET A 677 -3.16 2.78 -17.17
N ARG A 678 -2.45 1.66 -17.01
CA ARG A 678 -2.70 0.66 -15.95
C ARG A 678 -1.66 0.77 -14.84
N ILE A 679 -2.01 1.48 -13.77
CA ILE A 679 -1.18 1.67 -12.58
C ILE A 679 -1.97 1.13 -11.38
N LEU A 680 -1.60 -0.05 -10.87
CA LEU A 680 -2.36 -0.70 -9.80
C LEU A 680 -1.93 -0.24 -8.42
N SER A 681 -2.92 -0.04 -7.55
CA SER A 681 -2.70 0.16 -6.12
C SER A 681 -1.98 -1.06 -5.51
N PRO A 682 -0.95 -0.88 -4.67
CA PRO A 682 -0.26 -1.95 -3.96
C PRO A 682 -1.14 -2.62 -2.90
N THR A 683 -2.27 -2.03 -2.53
CA THR A 683 -3.18 -2.55 -1.49
C THR A 683 -4.46 -3.13 -2.09
N PRO A 684 -4.95 -4.28 -1.58
CA PRO A 684 -6.25 -4.81 -1.98
C PRO A 684 -7.43 -3.89 -1.60
N PRO A 685 -8.46 -3.73 -2.46
CA PRO A 685 -8.55 -4.26 -3.82
C PRO A 685 -7.66 -3.45 -4.77
N HIS A 686 -6.76 -4.12 -5.50
CA HIS A 686 -5.68 -3.55 -6.33
C HIS A 686 -6.19 -2.77 -7.55
N ASN A 687 -6.94 -1.70 -7.31
CA ASN A 687 -7.63 -0.91 -8.32
C ASN A 687 -6.64 -0.12 -9.18
N ASN A 688 -7.04 0.19 -10.42
CA ASN A 688 -6.28 1.09 -11.26
C ASN A 688 -6.40 2.54 -10.75
N SER A 689 -5.29 3.11 -10.25
CA SER A 689 -5.24 4.50 -9.78
C SER A 689 -5.36 5.50 -10.94
N ALA A 690 -5.01 5.09 -12.16
CA ALA A 690 -5.08 5.91 -13.38
C ALA A 690 -6.41 5.76 -14.14
N ARG A 691 -7.51 5.42 -13.45
CA ARG A 691 -8.82 5.12 -14.04
C ARG A 691 -9.44 6.18 -14.96
N ALA A 692 -9.06 7.44 -14.80
CA ALA A 692 -9.60 8.56 -15.58
C ALA A 692 -8.82 8.82 -16.87
N THR A 693 -7.69 8.14 -17.08
CA THR A 693 -6.87 8.33 -18.28
C THR A 693 -7.58 7.81 -19.53
N ILE A 694 -7.55 8.59 -20.59
CA ILE A 694 -7.99 8.19 -21.94
C ILE A 694 -6.78 8.10 -22.87
N ALA A 695 -6.93 7.56 -24.08
CA ALA A 695 -5.82 7.34 -25.01
C ALA A 695 -5.10 8.66 -25.34
N SER A 696 -5.84 9.74 -25.59
CA SER A 696 -5.31 11.07 -25.88
C SER A 696 -4.43 11.59 -24.74
N THR A 697 -4.91 11.51 -23.49
CA THR A 697 -4.14 11.94 -22.31
C THR A 697 -2.94 11.04 -22.03
N ARG A 698 -3.05 9.72 -22.24
CA ARG A 698 -1.92 8.78 -22.16
C ARG A 698 -0.85 9.18 -23.16
N ASP A 699 -1.23 9.41 -24.42
CA ASP A 699 -0.30 9.72 -25.50
C ASP A 699 0.43 11.04 -25.24
N LEU A 700 -0.25 12.04 -24.67
CA LEU A 700 0.39 13.29 -24.20
C LEU A 700 1.41 13.04 -23.09
N ILE A 701 1.05 12.26 -22.08
CA ILE A 701 1.95 11.92 -20.96
C ILE A 701 3.20 11.20 -21.50
N VAL A 702 3.03 10.21 -22.38
CA VAL A 702 4.13 9.45 -22.99
C VAL A 702 5.01 10.35 -23.87
N GLN A 703 4.42 11.22 -24.69
CA GLN A 703 5.17 12.19 -25.49
C GLN A 703 6.02 13.11 -24.60
N TYR A 704 5.50 13.54 -23.44
CA TYR A 704 6.26 14.38 -22.53
C TYR A 704 7.34 13.61 -21.76
N PHE A 705 7.15 12.32 -21.45
CA PHE A 705 8.25 11.47 -20.96
C PHE A 705 9.38 11.37 -21.99
N GLN A 706 9.04 11.07 -23.25
CA GLN A 706 10.01 10.99 -24.34
C GLN A 706 10.72 12.32 -24.59
N ARG A 707 9.99 13.45 -24.51
CA ARG A 707 10.57 14.78 -24.66
C ARG A 707 11.64 15.06 -23.60
N ILE A 708 11.41 14.69 -22.35
CA ILE A 708 12.41 14.88 -21.29
C ILE A 708 13.55 13.88 -21.40
N GLU A 709 13.30 12.62 -21.78
CA GLU A 709 14.37 11.65 -22.04
C GLU A 709 15.32 12.15 -23.14
N ASN A 710 14.78 12.59 -24.28
CA ASN A 710 15.57 13.16 -25.37
C ASN A 710 16.33 14.42 -24.93
N LEU A 711 15.72 15.27 -24.10
CA LEU A 711 16.39 16.43 -23.54
C LEU A 711 17.60 16.02 -22.69
N LEU A 712 17.43 15.03 -21.81
CA LEU A 712 18.49 14.52 -20.94
C LEU A 712 19.65 13.89 -21.72
N GLU A 713 19.40 13.31 -22.89
CA GLU A 713 20.45 12.80 -23.80
C GLU A 713 21.26 13.93 -24.47
N THR A 714 20.67 15.12 -24.63
CA THR A 714 21.34 16.26 -25.29
C THR A 714 22.11 17.18 -24.34
N ILE A 715 21.77 17.18 -23.05
CA ILE A 715 22.40 18.04 -22.05
C ILE A 715 23.71 17.41 -21.58
N ASN A 716 24.78 18.20 -21.47
CA ASN A 716 25.99 17.77 -20.78
C ASN A 716 25.63 17.46 -19.31
N THR A 717 26.04 16.32 -18.78
CA THR A 717 25.70 15.87 -17.42
C THR A 717 26.92 15.34 -16.66
N ILE A 718 28.13 15.72 -17.11
CA ILE A 718 29.41 15.23 -16.59
C ILE A 718 29.64 15.74 -15.16
N SER A 719 29.44 17.03 -14.90
CA SER A 719 29.64 17.61 -13.57
C SER A 719 28.34 17.70 -12.76
N SER A 720 28.45 17.76 -11.43
CA SER A 720 27.30 18.01 -10.55
C SER A 720 26.63 19.37 -10.79
N GLU A 721 27.36 20.35 -11.33
CA GLU A 721 26.81 21.63 -11.74
C GLU A 721 25.97 21.50 -13.02
N ASP A 722 26.44 20.70 -13.98
CA ASP A 722 25.66 20.44 -15.19
C ASP A 722 24.36 19.69 -14.86
N LYS A 723 24.41 18.70 -13.96
CA LYS A 723 23.23 17.97 -13.47
C LYS A 723 22.24 18.89 -12.75
N PHE A 724 22.73 19.81 -11.91
CA PHE A 724 21.91 20.84 -11.27
C PHE A 724 21.16 21.68 -12.32
N ASN A 725 21.89 22.17 -13.33
CA ASN A 725 21.31 22.98 -14.40
C ASN A 725 20.32 22.19 -15.27
N ALA A 726 20.57 20.89 -15.49
CA ALA A 726 19.63 20.01 -16.17
C ALA A 726 18.30 19.86 -15.41
N LEU A 727 18.35 19.62 -14.09
CA LEU A 727 17.15 19.55 -13.23
C LEU A 727 16.37 20.86 -13.25
N LYS A 728 17.07 21.99 -13.14
CA LYS A 728 16.47 23.33 -13.22
C LYS A 728 15.75 23.53 -14.54
N ARG A 729 16.43 23.24 -15.67
CA ARG A 729 15.87 23.35 -17.01
C ARG A 729 14.61 22.51 -17.20
N ILE A 730 14.57 21.29 -16.66
CA ILE A 730 13.38 20.42 -16.74
C ILE A 730 12.17 21.09 -16.07
N LEU A 731 12.36 21.70 -14.89
CA LEU A 731 11.27 22.36 -14.17
C LEU A 731 10.92 23.73 -14.76
N GLU A 732 11.83 24.41 -15.44
CA GLU A 732 11.54 25.68 -16.14
C GLU A 732 10.71 25.47 -17.42
N LEU A 733 10.77 24.29 -18.02
CA LEU A 733 9.91 23.94 -19.15
C LEU A 733 8.45 23.96 -18.73
N LYS A 734 7.66 24.77 -19.44
CA LYS A 734 6.20 24.84 -19.30
C LYS A 734 5.57 24.55 -20.65
N VAL A 735 4.50 23.77 -20.63
CA VAL A 735 3.68 23.54 -21.81
C VAL A 735 2.38 24.28 -21.62
N ASN A 736 2.12 25.24 -22.50
CA ASN A 736 0.88 26.00 -22.47
C ASN A 736 -0.22 25.18 -23.15
N PHE A 737 -1.39 25.14 -22.53
CA PHE A 737 -2.60 24.73 -23.22
C PHE A 737 -3.01 25.82 -24.24
N PRO A 738 -3.41 25.46 -25.47
CA PRO A 738 -3.40 24.12 -26.05
C PRO A 738 -2.10 23.79 -26.81
N ILE A 739 -1.88 22.50 -27.13
CA ILE A 739 -0.80 22.09 -28.04
C ILE A 739 -1.07 22.49 -29.49
N GLU A 740 -0.02 22.53 -30.30
CA GLU A 740 -0.04 23.05 -31.68
C GLU A 740 -1.07 22.39 -32.59
N LYS A 741 -1.35 21.09 -32.41
CA LYS A 741 -2.31 20.36 -33.26
C LYS A 741 -3.78 20.64 -32.94
N ILE A 742 -4.09 21.36 -31.86
CA ILE A 742 -5.47 21.73 -31.52
C ILE A 742 -5.96 22.83 -32.48
N GLN A 743 -7.10 22.58 -33.11
CA GLN A 743 -7.72 23.50 -34.08
C GLN A 743 -8.97 24.17 -33.53
N THR A 744 -9.68 23.53 -32.60
CA THR A 744 -10.92 24.05 -32.01
C THR A 744 -10.92 23.86 -30.49
N ILE A 745 -11.48 24.82 -29.77
CA ILE A 745 -11.70 24.76 -28.32
C ILE A 745 -13.19 24.85 -28.01
N ILE A 746 -13.66 24.04 -27.07
CA ILE A 746 -14.92 24.28 -26.36
C ILE A 746 -14.62 24.96 -25.03
N GLU A 747 -15.23 26.11 -24.78
CA GLU A 747 -15.25 26.76 -23.47
C GLU A 747 -16.60 26.49 -22.80
N CYS A 748 -16.58 25.87 -21.63
CA CYS A 748 -17.74 25.69 -20.76
C CYS A 748 -17.69 26.75 -19.66
N THR A 749 -18.69 27.64 -19.61
CA THR A 749 -18.81 28.70 -18.61
C THR A 749 -19.87 28.32 -17.59
N LEU A 750 -19.45 28.21 -16.33
CA LEU A 750 -20.28 27.99 -15.17
C LEU A 750 -20.51 29.33 -14.49
N SER A 751 -21.74 29.66 -14.15
CA SER A 751 -22.09 30.91 -13.44
C SER A 751 -23.02 30.64 -12.27
N THR A 752 -22.86 31.45 -11.22
CA THR A 752 -23.60 31.36 -9.95
C THR A 752 -23.75 32.76 -9.32
N ASP A 753 -24.54 32.88 -8.24
CA ASP A 753 -24.72 34.16 -7.55
C ASP A 753 -23.62 34.45 -6.53
N ASN A 754 -22.92 33.41 -6.03
CA ASN A 754 -21.85 33.55 -5.03
C ASN A 754 -20.72 32.52 -5.22
N SER A 755 -19.55 32.80 -4.64
CA SER A 755 -18.35 31.97 -4.80
C SER A 755 -18.47 30.54 -4.26
N ASN A 756 -19.17 30.34 -3.14
CA ASN A 756 -19.31 29.01 -2.54
C ASN A 756 -20.15 28.08 -3.42
N GLU A 757 -21.21 28.62 -4.03
CA GLU A 757 -21.97 27.90 -5.05
C GLU A 757 -21.14 27.61 -6.29
N LEU A 758 -20.29 28.55 -6.71
CA LEU A 758 -19.41 28.35 -7.87
C LEU A 758 -18.48 27.16 -7.67
N ASP A 759 -17.87 27.04 -6.49
CA ASP A 759 -16.96 25.92 -6.19
C ASP A 759 -17.68 24.57 -6.12
N GLU A 760 -18.89 24.54 -5.54
CA GLU A 760 -19.76 23.35 -5.58
C GLU A 760 -20.11 22.98 -7.03
N TRP A 761 -20.44 23.97 -7.85
CA TRP A 761 -20.85 23.77 -9.24
C TRP A 761 -19.70 23.31 -10.14
N ILE A 762 -18.52 23.90 -9.96
CA ILE A 762 -17.26 23.46 -10.56
C ILE A 762 -16.92 22.03 -10.12
N GLY A 763 -17.04 21.72 -8.83
CA GLY A 763 -16.81 20.38 -8.28
C GLY A 763 -17.73 19.33 -8.91
N TRP A 764 -19.01 19.68 -9.09
CA TRP A 764 -19.97 18.84 -9.79
C TRP A 764 -19.52 18.57 -11.23
N MET A 765 -19.20 19.61 -12.02
CA MET A 765 -18.74 19.44 -13.40
C MET A 765 -17.48 18.57 -13.47
N LYS A 766 -16.48 18.89 -12.64
CA LYS A 766 -15.21 18.16 -12.52
C LYS A 766 -15.43 16.65 -12.40
N SER A 767 -16.36 16.23 -11.56
CA SER A 767 -16.64 14.80 -11.34
C SER A 767 -17.22 14.05 -12.55
N ARG A 768 -17.68 14.75 -13.60
CA ARG A 768 -18.26 14.17 -14.83
C ARG A 768 -17.36 14.34 -16.06
N LEU A 769 -16.34 15.20 -15.98
CA LEU A 769 -15.43 15.50 -17.10
C LEU A 769 -14.81 14.24 -17.70
N ALA A 770 -14.28 13.33 -16.86
CA ALA A 770 -13.62 12.11 -17.32
C ALA A 770 -14.53 11.25 -18.21
N TYR A 771 -15.82 11.13 -17.88
CA TYR A 771 -16.78 10.40 -18.70
C TYR A 771 -17.06 11.09 -20.04
N PHE A 772 -17.20 12.41 -20.02
CA PHE A 772 -17.41 13.20 -21.23
C PHE A 772 -16.21 13.07 -22.19
N MET A 773 -14.99 13.22 -21.68
CA MET A 773 -13.76 13.03 -22.47
C MET A 773 -13.67 11.63 -23.08
N ASN A 774 -13.97 10.60 -22.28
CA ASN A 774 -13.98 9.22 -22.76
C ASN A 774 -15.03 9.00 -23.86
N ASP A 775 -16.21 9.61 -23.75
CA ASP A 775 -17.22 9.56 -24.81
C ASP A 775 -16.76 10.27 -26.09
N CYS A 776 -16.12 11.44 -25.97
CA CYS A 776 -15.53 12.16 -27.11
C CYS A 776 -14.51 11.29 -27.86
N GLU A 777 -13.65 10.58 -27.13
CA GLU A 777 -12.66 9.71 -27.76
C GLU A 777 -13.30 8.43 -28.33
N THR A 778 -14.00 7.66 -27.51
CA THR A 778 -14.45 6.31 -27.88
C THR A 778 -15.65 6.28 -28.81
N LYS A 779 -16.58 7.25 -28.71
CA LYS A 779 -17.80 7.30 -29.52
C LYS A 779 -17.71 8.29 -30.69
N CYS A 780 -16.90 9.33 -30.54
CA CYS A 780 -16.79 10.38 -31.56
C CYS A 780 -15.49 10.29 -32.37
N ASN A 781 -14.54 9.44 -31.96
CA ASN A 781 -13.22 9.27 -32.58
C ASN A 781 -12.46 10.60 -32.67
N LEU A 782 -12.45 11.37 -31.58
CA LEU A 782 -11.80 12.67 -31.49
C LEU A 782 -10.59 12.59 -30.55
N PHE A 783 -9.48 13.21 -30.96
CA PHE A 783 -8.39 13.50 -30.04
C PHE A 783 -8.78 14.65 -29.11
N VAL A 784 -8.58 14.46 -27.80
CA VAL A 784 -8.98 15.42 -26.76
C VAL A 784 -7.76 15.86 -25.95
N GLN A 785 -7.58 17.18 -25.80
CA GLN A 785 -6.70 17.76 -24.80
C GLN A 785 -7.51 18.55 -23.79
N THR A 786 -7.30 18.31 -22.51
CA THR A 786 -7.91 19.12 -21.44
C THR A 786 -6.93 20.13 -20.88
N ASN A 787 -7.46 21.31 -20.53
CA ASN A 787 -6.78 22.22 -19.62
C ASN A 787 -6.87 21.65 -18.19
N ASN A 788 -5.80 21.69 -17.41
CA ASN A 788 -5.79 21.22 -16.02
C ASN A 788 -6.10 22.35 -15.01
N SER A 789 -6.65 23.46 -15.48
CA SER A 789 -7.01 24.63 -14.68
C SER A 789 -8.38 25.18 -15.08
N ILE A 790 -9.00 25.93 -14.17
CA ILE A 790 -10.23 26.68 -14.41
C ILE A 790 -9.91 28.16 -14.32
N GLU A 791 -10.34 28.92 -15.32
CA GLU A 791 -10.25 30.37 -15.32
C GLU A 791 -11.39 30.93 -14.48
N TYR A 792 -11.10 31.42 -13.28
CA TYR A 792 -12.07 32.08 -12.41
C TYR A 792 -12.21 33.56 -12.79
N ARG A 793 -13.44 34.02 -12.99
CA ARG A 793 -13.80 35.42 -13.26
C ARG A 793 -14.60 35.97 -12.09
N SER A 794 -13.89 36.36 -11.04
CA SER A 794 -14.46 36.75 -9.74
C SER A 794 -15.45 37.92 -9.82
N SER A 795 -15.31 38.81 -10.81
CA SER A 795 -16.24 39.94 -11.00
C SER A 795 -17.65 39.50 -11.45
N LYS A 796 -17.81 38.27 -11.92
CA LYS A 796 -19.08 37.71 -12.43
C LYS A 796 -19.49 36.42 -11.74
N ASN A 797 -18.74 35.95 -10.73
CA ASN A 797 -18.92 34.62 -10.13
C ASN A 797 -19.02 33.52 -11.21
N GLU A 798 -18.12 33.61 -12.18
CA GLU A 798 -18.03 32.69 -13.32
C GLU A 798 -16.74 31.86 -13.26
N GLY A 799 -16.81 30.60 -13.68
CA GLY A 799 -15.66 29.73 -13.91
C GLY A 799 -15.69 29.20 -15.34
N VAL A 800 -14.57 29.27 -16.05
CA VAL A 800 -14.46 28.81 -17.45
C VAL A 800 -13.48 27.65 -17.56
N TYR A 801 -13.94 26.58 -18.21
CA TYR A 801 -13.16 25.38 -18.48
C TYR A 801 -13.03 25.13 -19.97
N SER A 802 -11.80 24.86 -20.43
CA SER A 802 -11.48 24.72 -21.86
C SER A 802 -11.05 23.30 -22.22
N ILE A 803 -11.57 22.77 -23.32
CA ILE A 803 -11.19 21.47 -23.89
C ILE A 803 -10.85 21.67 -25.37
N GLY A 804 -9.70 21.18 -25.80
CA GLY A 804 -9.19 21.30 -27.17
C GLY A 804 -9.41 20.02 -27.98
N PHE A 805 -9.69 20.21 -29.28
CA PHE A 805 -9.85 19.16 -30.27
C PHE A 805 -8.94 19.40 -31.49
N GLU A 806 -8.45 18.31 -32.09
CA GLU A 806 -7.58 18.34 -33.28
C GLU A 806 -8.32 18.58 -34.60
N VAL A 807 -9.65 18.74 -34.55
CA VAL A 807 -10.49 19.02 -35.73
C VAL A 807 -10.97 20.46 -35.74
N ASP A 808 -11.22 20.99 -36.94
CA ASP A 808 -11.81 22.31 -37.12
C ASP A 808 -13.25 22.40 -36.59
N GLU A 809 -13.74 23.64 -36.50
CA GLU A 809 -15.01 23.96 -35.85
C GLU A 809 -16.21 23.40 -36.64
N GLU A 810 -16.16 23.39 -37.97
CA GLU A 810 -17.25 22.87 -38.81
C GLU A 810 -17.37 21.36 -38.68
N ARG A 811 -16.25 20.64 -38.70
CA ARG A 811 -16.20 19.19 -38.54
C ARG A 811 -16.68 18.78 -37.15
N LEU A 812 -16.36 19.55 -36.12
CA LEU A 812 -16.84 19.29 -34.77
C LEU A 812 -18.36 19.52 -34.65
N LYS A 813 -18.88 20.62 -35.22
CA LYS A 813 -20.33 20.94 -35.24
C LYS A 813 -21.15 19.92 -36.03
N THR A 814 -20.62 19.43 -37.15
CA THR A 814 -21.32 18.46 -38.01
C THR A 814 -21.23 17.02 -37.48
N ASN A 815 -20.36 16.75 -36.50
CA ASN A 815 -20.27 15.46 -35.84
C ASN A 815 -21.50 15.21 -34.92
N ARG A 816 -22.44 14.40 -35.42
CA ARG A 816 -23.68 14.06 -34.71
C ARG A 816 -23.42 13.35 -33.38
N SER A 817 -22.43 12.45 -33.34
CA SER A 817 -22.06 11.72 -32.11
C SER A 817 -21.54 12.68 -31.04
N PHE A 818 -20.70 13.65 -31.44
CA PHE A 818 -20.19 14.69 -30.54
C PHE A 818 -21.32 15.55 -29.99
N SER A 819 -22.21 16.04 -30.86
CA SER A 819 -23.37 16.85 -30.45
C SER A 819 -24.26 16.11 -29.45
N HIS A 820 -24.48 14.81 -29.67
CA HIS A 820 -25.22 13.97 -28.74
C HIS A 820 -24.50 13.81 -27.39
N CYS A 821 -23.19 13.55 -27.39
CA CYS A 821 -22.41 13.41 -26.16
C CYS A 821 -22.35 14.72 -25.36
N LEU A 822 -22.20 15.86 -26.04
CA LEU A 822 -22.20 17.18 -25.42
C LEU A 822 -23.56 17.51 -24.80
N ASN A 823 -24.65 17.31 -25.53
CA ASN A 823 -26.00 17.53 -24.98
C ASN A 823 -26.25 16.62 -23.77
N ARG A 824 -25.86 15.35 -23.83
CA ARG A 824 -25.98 14.43 -22.69
C ARG A 824 -25.21 14.93 -21.46
N PHE A 825 -23.99 15.45 -21.65
CA PHE A 825 -23.19 16.04 -20.57
C PHE A 825 -23.87 17.28 -19.97
N LEU A 826 -24.41 18.16 -20.81
CA LEU A 826 -25.12 19.37 -20.37
C LEU A 826 -26.46 19.03 -19.69
N ASP A 827 -27.21 18.05 -20.19
CA ASP A 827 -28.50 17.62 -19.63
C ASP A 827 -28.35 17.02 -18.23
N GLN A 828 -27.20 16.38 -17.93
CA GLN A 828 -26.89 15.91 -16.58
C GLN A 828 -26.90 17.05 -15.55
N CYS A 829 -26.69 18.30 -15.96
CA CYS A 829 -26.78 19.46 -15.06
C CYS A 829 -28.18 19.57 -14.45
N ASN A 830 -29.23 19.22 -15.20
CA ASN A 830 -30.60 19.24 -14.70
C ASN A 830 -30.89 18.12 -13.68
N LEU A 831 -30.05 17.08 -13.64
CA LEU A 831 -30.19 15.93 -12.74
C LEU A 831 -29.42 16.11 -11.41
N TYR A 832 -28.77 17.26 -11.20
CA TYR A 832 -28.06 17.52 -9.96
C TYR A 832 -29.04 17.85 -8.83
N SER A 833 -29.10 17.00 -7.82
CA SER A 833 -30.05 17.09 -6.71
C SER A 833 -29.94 18.39 -5.88
N ASN A 834 -28.76 18.99 -5.80
CA ASN A 834 -28.52 20.22 -5.05
C ASN A 834 -28.51 21.47 -5.95
N ARG A 835 -28.93 21.35 -7.22
CA ARG A 835 -28.91 22.47 -8.15
C ARG A 835 -29.82 23.59 -7.67
N ARG A 836 -29.28 24.81 -7.67
CA ARG A 836 -30.00 26.06 -7.38
C ARG A 836 -30.31 26.78 -8.70
N GLU A 837 -31.30 27.66 -8.71
CA GLU A 837 -31.67 28.44 -9.91
C GLU A 837 -30.53 29.34 -10.42
N SER A 838 -29.67 29.79 -9.51
CA SER A 838 -28.45 30.54 -9.76
C SER A 838 -27.41 29.75 -10.57
N MET A 839 -27.38 28.41 -10.44
CA MET A 839 -26.38 27.55 -11.06
C MET A 839 -26.70 27.29 -12.54
N LYS A 840 -25.92 27.94 -13.41
CA LYS A 840 -26.06 27.87 -14.87
C LYS A 840 -24.78 27.36 -15.52
N ILE A 841 -24.93 26.72 -16.67
CA ILE A 841 -23.84 26.29 -17.54
C ILE A 841 -24.14 26.73 -18.96
N SER A 842 -23.13 27.21 -19.68
CA SER A 842 -23.19 27.52 -21.10
C SER A 842 -21.91 27.06 -21.79
N HIS A 843 -21.94 26.90 -23.11
CA HIS A 843 -20.76 26.51 -23.85
C HIS A 843 -20.60 27.31 -25.15
N LYS A 844 -19.36 27.47 -25.61
CA LYS A 844 -19.01 28.11 -26.88
C LYS A 844 -17.94 27.28 -27.59
N LEU A 845 -18.11 27.05 -28.89
CA LEU A 845 -17.06 26.53 -29.78
C LEU A 845 -16.30 27.71 -30.39
N ILE A 846 -14.98 27.63 -30.39
CA ILE A 846 -14.09 28.72 -30.81
C ILE A 846 -12.94 28.11 -31.61
N SER A 847 -12.64 28.68 -32.79
CA SER A 847 -11.41 28.35 -33.51
C SER A 847 -10.17 28.68 -32.67
N ILE A 848 -9.08 27.96 -32.87
CA ILE A 848 -7.84 28.22 -32.13
C ILE A 848 -7.29 29.64 -32.38
N HIS A 849 -7.52 30.18 -33.59
CA HIS A 849 -7.12 31.54 -33.94
C HIS A 849 -7.86 32.57 -33.09
N ASP A 850 -9.19 32.48 -33.05
CA ASP A 850 -10.03 33.41 -32.30
C ASP A 850 -9.83 33.26 -30.80
N TRP A 851 -9.65 32.03 -30.31
CA TRP A 851 -9.35 31.80 -28.89
C TRP A 851 -8.05 32.48 -28.48
N LYS A 852 -6.98 32.35 -29.29
CA LYS A 852 -5.71 33.06 -29.02
C LYS A 852 -5.88 34.57 -29.02
N LEU A 853 -6.65 35.12 -29.97
CA LEU A 853 -6.98 36.55 -30.00
C LEU A 853 -7.74 37.00 -28.75
N GLU A 854 -8.75 36.24 -28.31
CA GLU A 854 -9.49 36.54 -27.08
C GLU A 854 -8.59 36.51 -25.83
N GLN A 855 -7.71 35.52 -25.74
CA GLN A 855 -6.74 35.42 -24.63
C GLN A 855 -5.74 36.57 -24.64
N MET A 856 -5.31 37.04 -25.81
CA MET A 856 -4.46 38.23 -25.97
C MET A 856 -5.16 39.51 -25.51
N LEU A 857 -6.43 39.68 -25.88
CA LEU A 857 -7.24 40.85 -25.50
C LEU A 857 -7.53 40.89 -23.98
N ARG A 858 -7.70 39.72 -23.35
CA ARG A 858 -7.97 39.61 -21.91
C ARG A 858 -6.73 39.82 -21.04
N ASN A 859 -5.52 39.61 -21.56
CA ASN A 859 -4.28 39.74 -20.80
C ASN A 859 -3.16 40.40 -21.62
N PRO A 860 -3.16 41.74 -21.76
CA PRO A 860 -2.17 42.48 -22.55
C PRO A 860 -0.73 42.31 -22.08
N GLN A 861 -0.50 41.89 -20.83
CA GLN A 861 0.85 41.67 -20.28
C GLN A 861 1.53 40.37 -20.76
N ARG A 862 0.80 39.43 -21.39
CA ARG A 862 1.39 38.23 -22.01
C ARG A 862 2.21 38.52 -23.28
N LEU A 863 2.24 39.77 -23.76
CA LEU A 863 2.96 40.23 -24.96
C LEU A 863 4.51 40.26 -24.85
N LYS A 864 5.12 39.91 -23.71
CA LYS A 864 6.58 40.04 -23.50
C LYS A 864 7.40 38.74 -23.51
N ASN A 865 6.79 37.56 -23.64
CA ASN A 865 7.50 36.27 -23.66
C ASN A 865 7.25 35.47 -24.94
#